data_AF-A0A7C4LUL5-F1
#
_entry.id   AF-A0A7C4LUL5-F1
#
_cell.length_a   1.000
_cell.length_b   1.000
_cell.length_c   1.000
_cell.angle_alpha   90.00
_cell.angle_beta   90.00
_cell.angle_gamma   90.00
#
_symmetry.space_group_name_H-M   'P 1'
#
loop_
_entity.id
_entity.type
_entity.pdbx_description
1 polymer ?
#
loop_
_entity_poly.entity_id
_entity_poly.type
_entity_poly.pdbx_seq_one_letter_code
_entity_poly.pdbx_strand_id
1 'polypeptide(L)'
;MNHHPVFSLTPCFSKVLDHPAIAANRFNGLPAAWETVEAVFPFHEASGRRSRGHEAQTSRPLRVVKMAFEPRDLGSYELRGGKRLPYGNTAALWKQVRQAIVLFGGVLLLAASALAAPSPTELDMIVLEASAYKIGDSRNALIQLEKLIQESKPGDATRRRVEQKIAEALHSNAPYIAKHHLCRLLWQIGADASLPALEGLLGNRETAHLACYALLQYPGKNADAALRRALDRTTGEVLENVISTLGRRRDNEAVRTLTSLVENQSPRVSATALDALGRIGTPEAARALNELRQAGDSSYKERVSLALLQCAQRLVQDRKPKPAGDIYRDLYRTPESDRVKRAALIGLAGLGGNEALDLVMAALADKDARLRATAIAQIPGLNAKGATERFAAELPKAAPETQALLIAALAERGEAAARTAVTALAECPITEVAGAALQALAKLGDATSVPVLVKAIAKGAPETHAIMAMNSLKAIQDKNASKAILDSLKSAAPAVKVPLAEVLVTRQAREAVPALLEQAAGEEPKSAAAAFRALGLLADAKQLDAVIQAMASSKAPAAGEAAERAILGILEKIPEAARRADPILLAYAKYPAPAMRCALLRILGENGGPTALDTVLAAIKDSDSNVRDTAVRALANWPDAAALKPMSEQARQAASPTHQVLLLRGCLRLLGLPSQRPPSETLAAYAEVLSLAKRPEEKKMALSGLAAAKVPGALKLAAPLLDEPAVQTEAALAVVQIIKQNPGDGREAAQSALQKAIPLISDPKLKKEAEGLLK
;
A
#
# COMPACT_ATOMS: atom_id res chain seq x y z
N MET A 1 -44.14 -15.67 29.61
CA MET A 1 -43.09 -16.64 29.98
C MET A 1 -41.80 -16.09 29.40
N ASN A 2 -41.05 -15.29 30.17
CA ASN A 2 -39.96 -15.77 31.07
C ASN A 2 -38.93 -16.58 30.26
N HIS A 3 -37.65 -16.21 30.10
CA HIS A 3 -36.71 -15.58 31.03
C HIS A 3 -35.47 -14.94 30.33
N HIS A 4 -34.96 -13.85 30.93
CA HIS A 4 -33.59 -13.25 30.95
C HIS A 4 -32.41 -14.23 31.14
N PRO A 5 -31.11 -13.83 31.32
CA PRO A 5 -30.41 -12.50 31.33
C PRO A 5 -29.07 -12.49 30.50
N VAL A 6 -28.44 -11.37 30.08
CA VAL A 6 -27.61 -10.32 30.77
C VAL A 6 -26.49 -10.86 31.69
N PHE A 7 -25.21 -10.58 31.39
CA PHE A 7 -24.26 -9.89 32.28
C PHE A 7 -22.89 -9.59 31.62
N SER A 8 -22.40 -8.39 31.94
CA SER A 8 -21.14 -7.73 31.60
C SER A 8 -19.91 -8.31 32.31
N LEU A 9 -18.69 -7.98 31.83
CA LEU A 9 -17.62 -7.27 32.59
C LEU A 9 -16.26 -7.27 31.84
N THR A 10 -15.64 -6.10 31.74
CA THR A 10 -14.18 -5.83 31.57
C THR A 10 -13.58 -5.51 32.97
N PRO A 11 -12.28 -5.18 33.24
CA PRO A 11 -11.00 -5.20 32.47
C PRO A 11 -9.72 -5.62 33.29
N CYS A 12 -8.51 -5.45 32.69
CA CYS A 12 -7.19 -5.08 33.28
C CYS A 12 -6.01 -6.09 33.46
N PHE A 13 -4.80 -5.53 33.25
CA PHE A 13 -3.38 -5.99 33.45
C PHE A 13 -2.69 -6.70 32.27
N SER A 14 -1.44 -6.43 31.85
CA SER A 14 -0.41 -5.40 32.12
C SER A 14 0.72 -5.49 31.05
N LYS A 15 1.52 -4.42 30.93
CA LYS A 15 2.66 -4.16 30.02
C LYS A 15 3.78 -5.23 29.99
N VAL A 16 4.49 -5.38 28.84
CA VAL A 16 5.94 -5.06 28.56
C VAL A 16 6.39 -5.63 27.18
N LEU A 17 6.92 -4.74 26.31
CA LEU A 17 8.04 -4.80 25.30
C LEU A 17 8.46 -6.18 24.68
N ASP A 18 8.80 -6.43 23.40
CA ASP A 18 9.30 -5.68 22.23
C ASP A 18 9.01 -6.44 20.90
N HIS A 19 8.92 -5.66 19.80
CA HIS A 19 8.78 -5.85 18.32
C HIS A 19 9.33 -7.12 17.59
N PRO A 20 9.11 -7.33 16.26
CA PRO A 20 7.88 -7.62 15.47
C PRO A 20 7.97 -8.94 14.61
N ALA A 21 6.85 -9.48 14.12
CA ALA A 21 6.73 -10.08 12.76
C ALA A 21 5.40 -10.86 12.56
N ILE A 22 4.71 -10.52 11.46
CA ILE A 22 3.92 -11.40 10.56
C ILE A 22 2.74 -12.18 11.19
N ALA A 23 1.50 -11.78 10.86
CA ALA A 23 0.53 -12.66 10.16
C ALA A 23 -0.89 -12.07 10.06
N ALA A 24 -1.47 -12.26 8.87
CA ALA A 24 -2.87 -12.61 8.59
C ALA A 24 -3.98 -11.62 8.94
N ASN A 25 -4.41 -10.87 7.92
CA ASN A 25 -5.76 -10.33 7.86
C ASN A 25 -6.74 -11.48 7.51
N ARG A 26 -7.70 -11.70 8.41
CA ARG A 26 -8.86 -12.58 8.23
C ARG A 26 -9.92 -11.88 7.38
N PHE A 27 -10.47 -12.57 6.39
CA PHE A 27 -11.87 -12.42 5.99
C PHE A 27 -12.47 -13.82 5.82
N ASN A 28 -13.36 -14.19 6.73
CA ASN A 28 -14.26 -15.34 6.65
C ASN A 28 -15.66 -14.81 6.27
N GLY A 29 -16.35 -15.47 5.33
CA GLY A 29 -17.77 -15.18 5.05
C GLY A 29 -18.41 -15.86 3.83
N LEU A 30 -18.56 -17.20 3.86
CA LEU A 30 -19.62 -18.06 3.23
C LEU A 30 -19.76 -18.11 1.68
N PRO A 31 -20.46 -19.12 1.10
CA PRO A 31 -20.29 -20.58 1.19
C PRO A 31 -20.11 -21.24 -0.22
N ALA A 32 -19.88 -22.55 -0.21
CA ALA A 32 -19.53 -23.41 -1.34
C ALA A 32 -20.46 -23.40 -2.57
N ALA A 33 -19.87 -23.26 -3.76
CA ALA A 33 -20.16 -24.02 -5.00
C ALA A 33 -19.35 -23.42 -6.17
N TRP A 34 -18.32 -24.11 -6.69
CA TRP A 34 -17.88 -23.92 -8.08
C TRP A 34 -17.09 -25.13 -8.59
N GLU A 35 -17.60 -25.70 -9.69
CA GLU A 35 -16.89 -26.59 -10.59
C GLU A 35 -15.96 -25.77 -11.50
N THR A 36 -14.78 -26.35 -11.74
CA THR A 36 -13.80 -26.15 -12.81
C THR A 36 -14.17 -25.26 -14.00
N VAL A 37 -13.54 -24.07 -14.10
CA VAL A 37 -12.91 -23.51 -15.32
C VAL A 37 -11.76 -22.58 -14.87
N GLU A 38 -10.52 -23.06 -14.86
CA GLU A 38 -9.35 -22.17 -14.73
C GLU A 38 -9.07 -21.50 -16.08
N ALA A 39 -9.55 -20.26 -16.22
CA ALA A 39 -9.10 -19.34 -17.26
C ALA A 39 -7.79 -18.69 -16.81
N VAL A 40 -6.68 -19.07 -17.45
CA VAL A 40 -5.37 -18.44 -17.24
C VAL A 40 -5.34 -17.11 -17.99
N PHE A 41 -5.52 -16.01 -17.26
CA PHE A 41 -5.18 -14.65 -17.71
C PHE A 41 -3.68 -14.40 -17.49
N PRO A 42 -2.96 -13.78 -18.43
CA PRO A 42 -1.61 -13.30 -18.16
C PRO A 42 -1.65 -11.97 -17.39
N PHE A 43 -1.08 -11.99 -16.19
CA PHE A 43 -0.71 -10.78 -15.45
C PHE A 43 0.47 -10.11 -16.18
N HIS A 44 0.24 -8.95 -16.79
CA HIS A 44 1.30 -8.06 -17.26
C HIS A 44 1.75 -7.18 -16.10
N GLU A 45 2.86 -7.53 -15.45
CA GLU A 45 3.59 -6.59 -14.59
C GLU A 45 4.49 -5.71 -15.46
N ALA A 46 4.07 -4.45 -15.61
CA ALA A 46 4.92 -3.36 -16.06
C ALA A 46 5.70 -2.80 -14.87
N SER A 47 7.00 -3.10 -14.79
CA SER A 47 7.93 -2.30 -13.99
C SER A 47 9.20 -2.02 -14.79
N GLY A 48 9.19 -0.88 -15.49
CA GLY A 48 10.38 -0.29 -16.09
C GLY A 48 10.97 0.78 -15.16
N ARG A 49 12.05 0.46 -14.44
CA ARG A 49 13.15 1.41 -14.22
C ARG A 49 14.49 0.71 -14.39
N ARG A 50 15.29 1.34 -15.24
CA ARG A 50 16.61 0.96 -15.75
C ARG A 50 17.62 0.77 -14.63
N SER A 51 18.39 -0.32 -14.69
CA SER A 51 19.85 -0.24 -14.58
C SER A 51 20.48 -1.22 -15.56
N ARG A 52 21.51 -0.72 -16.25
CA ARG A 52 22.26 -1.38 -17.32
C ARG A 52 23.23 -2.41 -16.72
N GLY A 53 23.49 -3.51 -17.42
CA GLY A 53 24.81 -4.16 -17.39
C GLY A 53 24.85 -5.68 -17.36
N HIS A 54 24.82 -6.27 -18.56
CA HIS A 54 25.46 -7.51 -19.04
C HIS A 54 24.95 -8.93 -18.70
N GLU A 55 24.88 -9.67 -19.81
CA GLU A 55 24.46 -11.04 -20.09
C GLU A 55 25.32 -12.15 -19.47
N ALA A 56 24.62 -13.21 -19.05
CA ALA A 56 24.80 -14.64 -19.33
C ALA A 56 26.21 -15.24 -19.56
N GLN A 57 26.60 -16.24 -18.75
CA GLN A 57 26.62 -17.68 -19.11
C GLN A 57 27.38 -18.56 -18.08
N THR A 58 26.67 -19.58 -17.59
CA THR A 58 27.12 -20.96 -17.30
C THR A 58 28.51 -21.27 -16.70
N SER A 59 28.49 -21.70 -15.43
CA SER A 59 29.13 -22.92 -14.86
C SER A 59 30.44 -23.49 -15.44
N ARG A 60 31.56 -23.38 -14.71
CA ARG A 60 32.46 -24.49 -14.22
C ARG A 60 33.73 -23.93 -13.51
N PRO A 61 34.52 -24.74 -12.77
CA PRO A 61 34.95 -24.45 -11.39
C PRO A 61 36.29 -23.72 -11.23
N LEU A 62 36.43 -23.14 -10.03
CA LEU A 62 37.61 -22.51 -9.44
C LEU A 62 38.91 -23.30 -9.71
N ARG A 63 39.81 -22.70 -10.49
CA ARG A 63 41.27 -22.91 -10.39
C ARG A 63 41.85 -21.77 -9.56
N VAL A 64 42.56 -22.15 -8.50
CA VAL A 64 43.34 -21.28 -7.62
C VAL A 64 44.35 -20.48 -8.47
N VAL A 65 44.23 -19.16 -8.48
CA VAL A 65 45.27 -18.25 -8.96
C VAL A 65 45.61 -17.28 -7.83
N LYS A 66 46.89 -17.32 -7.42
CA LYS A 66 47.52 -16.41 -6.46
C LYS A 66 47.20 -14.95 -6.82
N MET A 67 46.58 -14.22 -5.88
CA MET A 67 46.58 -12.76 -5.90
C MET A 67 47.96 -12.27 -5.45
N ALA A 68 48.66 -11.56 -6.35
CA ALA A 68 49.66 -10.58 -5.98
C ALA A 68 48.96 -9.22 -5.95
N PHE A 69 48.86 -8.60 -4.78
CA PHE A 69 48.42 -7.21 -4.63
C PHE A 69 49.63 -6.39 -4.14
N GLU A 70 50.07 -5.46 -4.97
CA GLU A 70 50.89 -4.32 -4.54
C GLU A 70 50.00 -3.25 -3.89
N PRO A 71 50.52 -2.47 -2.92
CA PRO A 71 49.73 -1.50 -2.16
C PRO A 71 49.84 -0.10 -2.76
N ARG A 72 48.71 0.54 -3.10
CA ARG A 72 48.62 2.00 -3.21
C ARG A 72 47.31 2.53 -2.64
N ASP A 73 47.48 3.46 -1.70
CA ASP A 73 46.63 4.58 -1.30
C ASP A 73 45.31 4.29 -0.57
N LEU A 74 45.43 4.06 0.74
CA LEU A 74 44.39 4.38 1.72
C LEU A 74 44.74 5.69 2.43
N GLY A 75 43.91 6.71 2.18
CA GLY A 75 43.91 7.97 2.90
C GLY A 75 43.42 7.81 4.34
N SER A 76 44.06 8.58 5.21
CA SER A 76 44.10 8.58 6.68
C SER A 76 42.81 8.97 7.42
N TYR A 77 42.62 8.35 8.59
CA TYR A 77 42.12 9.03 9.81
C TYR A 77 42.97 8.59 11.02
N GLU A 78 43.57 9.57 11.72
CA GLU A 78 44.32 9.39 12.98
C GLU A 78 43.42 9.62 14.21
N LEU A 79 43.66 8.83 15.27
CA LEU A 79 43.25 9.13 16.65
C LEU A 79 44.49 9.52 17.48
N ARG A 80 44.36 10.61 18.25
CA ARG A 80 45.36 11.22 19.13
C ARG A 80 45.81 10.32 20.29
N GLY A 81 47.12 10.24 20.53
CA GLY A 81 47.70 9.77 21.79
C GLY A 81 49.12 9.23 21.64
N GLY A 82 50.10 10.09 21.38
CA GLY A 82 51.48 9.70 21.08
C GLY A 82 52.29 9.11 22.24
N LYS A 83 53.02 8.03 21.96
CA LYS A 83 54.41 7.74 22.39
C LYS A 83 54.97 6.64 21.47
N ARG A 84 56.13 6.89 20.84
CA ARG A 84 56.91 5.95 20.00
C ARG A 84 58.14 5.46 20.77
N LEU A 85 58.53 4.19 20.57
CA LEU A 85 59.91 3.61 20.50
C LEU A 85 59.80 2.06 20.48
N PRO A 86 60.81 1.30 20.01
CA PRO A 86 61.32 1.17 18.64
C PRO A 86 61.05 -0.24 18.05
N TYR A 87 61.14 -0.33 16.72
CA TYR A 87 61.06 -1.58 15.96
C TYR A 87 62.30 -2.46 16.18
N GLY A 88 62.09 -3.70 16.64
CA GLY A 88 63.12 -4.73 16.68
C GLY A 88 62.51 -6.11 16.92
N ASN A 89 62.61 -6.99 15.92
CA ASN A 89 62.32 -8.43 15.95
C ASN A 89 60.86 -8.93 15.94
N THR A 90 60.11 -8.60 14.87
CA THR A 90 58.82 -9.25 14.54
C THR A 90 58.96 -10.63 13.89
N ALA A 91 60.17 -11.10 13.56
CA ALA A 91 60.40 -12.42 12.96
C ALA A 91 60.30 -13.58 13.98
N ALA A 92 60.60 -13.34 15.26
CA ALA A 92 60.54 -14.38 16.30
C ALA A 92 59.10 -14.66 16.78
N LEU A 93 58.27 -13.63 16.89
CA LEU A 93 56.86 -13.74 17.31
C LEU A 93 55.99 -14.48 16.28
N TRP A 94 56.24 -14.28 14.98
CA TRP A 94 55.52 -14.98 13.91
C TRP A 94 55.85 -16.47 13.80
N LYS A 95 57.04 -16.90 14.28
CA LYS A 95 57.43 -18.32 14.31
C LYS A 95 56.73 -19.08 15.44
N GLN A 96 56.53 -18.46 16.60
CA GLN A 96 55.77 -19.03 17.71
C GLN A 96 54.25 -19.07 17.42
N VAL A 97 53.69 -18.06 16.77
CA VAL A 97 52.25 -18.06 16.39
C VAL A 97 51.96 -19.09 15.29
N ARG A 98 52.87 -19.31 14.33
CA ARG A 98 52.73 -20.39 13.34
C ARG A 98 52.80 -21.79 13.95
N GLN A 99 53.63 -22.02 14.96
CA GLN A 99 53.68 -23.32 15.65
C GLN A 99 52.42 -23.57 16.50
N ALA A 100 51.83 -22.53 17.11
CA ALA A 100 50.56 -22.67 17.85
C ALA A 100 49.34 -22.93 16.95
N ILE A 101 49.31 -22.34 15.74
CA ILE A 101 48.20 -22.55 14.78
C ILE A 101 48.24 -23.96 14.16
N VAL A 102 49.42 -24.57 14.01
CA VAL A 102 49.55 -25.95 13.51
C VAL A 102 49.18 -26.99 14.58
N LEU A 103 49.30 -26.66 15.88
CA LEU A 103 48.94 -27.57 16.99
C LEU A 103 47.48 -27.45 17.46
N PHE A 104 46.77 -26.34 17.18
CA PHE A 104 45.34 -26.19 17.52
C PHE A 104 44.37 -26.45 16.35
N GLY A 105 44.85 -26.53 15.11
CA GLY A 105 44.05 -26.91 13.94
C GLY A 105 43.68 -28.40 13.85
N GLY A 106 44.20 -29.24 14.76
CA GLY A 106 44.01 -30.70 14.74
C GLY A 106 42.88 -31.24 15.60
N VAL A 107 42.18 -30.43 16.40
CA VAL A 107 41.18 -30.91 17.39
C VAL A 107 39.78 -30.29 17.22
N LEU A 108 39.56 -29.44 16.21
CA LEU A 108 38.24 -28.90 15.87
C LEU A 108 37.81 -29.25 14.44
N LEU A 109 38.04 -30.52 14.08
CA LEU A 109 37.52 -31.17 12.87
C LEU A 109 36.73 -32.43 13.26
N LEU A 110 35.92 -32.32 14.31
CA LEU A 110 35.02 -33.38 14.81
C LEU A 110 33.59 -32.88 15.10
N ALA A 111 33.18 -31.77 14.48
CA ALA A 111 31.77 -31.34 14.47
C ALA A 111 31.38 -30.61 13.17
N ALA A 112 32.02 -30.97 12.06
CA ALA A 112 31.48 -30.70 10.74
C ALA A 112 31.02 -32.04 10.18
N SER A 113 29.83 -32.47 10.58
CA SER A 113 29.07 -33.50 9.86
C SER A 113 28.71 -32.94 8.49
N ALA A 114 29.68 -32.90 7.58
CA ALA A 114 29.36 -33.25 6.21
C ALA A 114 28.77 -34.66 6.34
N LEU A 115 27.44 -34.79 6.26
CA LEU A 115 26.81 -36.10 6.18
C LEU A 115 27.51 -36.80 5.02
N ALA A 116 28.38 -37.77 5.34
CA ALA A 116 28.81 -38.74 4.35
C ALA A 116 27.52 -39.31 3.76
N ALA A 117 27.44 -39.39 2.44
CA ALA A 117 26.31 -40.06 1.80
C ALA A 117 26.14 -41.43 2.47
N PRO A 118 24.92 -41.83 2.83
CA PRO A 118 24.67 -43.06 3.56
C PRO A 118 25.36 -44.21 2.83
N SER A 119 25.97 -45.10 3.60
CA SER A 119 26.56 -46.30 3.03
C SER A 119 25.51 -47.06 2.22
N PRO A 120 25.94 -47.83 1.21
CA PRO A 120 25.11 -48.80 0.49
C PRO A 120 24.04 -49.50 1.33
N THR A 121 24.43 -50.00 2.50
CA THR A 121 23.59 -50.77 3.40
C THR A 121 22.59 -49.91 4.16
N GLU A 122 22.99 -48.70 4.58
CA GLU A 122 22.09 -47.75 5.25
C GLU A 122 20.98 -47.27 4.33
N LEU A 123 21.31 -46.97 3.07
CA LEU A 123 20.31 -46.58 2.08
C LEU A 123 19.29 -47.70 1.82
N ASP A 124 19.76 -48.94 1.70
CA ASP A 124 18.89 -50.10 1.47
C ASP A 124 17.91 -50.30 2.65
N MET A 125 18.36 -50.08 3.89
CA MET A 125 17.51 -50.11 5.08
C MET A 125 16.48 -48.98 5.11
N ILE A 126 16.88 -47.76 4.76
CA ILE A 126 15.98 -46.60 4.67
C ILE A 126 14.88 -46.85 3.63
N VAL A 127 15.23 -47.39 2.46
CA VAL A 127 14.24 -47.71 1.42
C VAL A 127 13.33 -48.87 1.84
N LEU A 128 13.86 -49.89 2.53
CA LEU A 128 13.05 -50.99 3.05
C LEU A 128 12.00 -50.48 4.06
N GLU A 129 12.41 -49.65 5.01
CA GLU A 129 11.51 -49.03 6.00
C GLU A 129 10.46 -48.15 5.31
N ALA A 130 10.88 -47.33 4.33
CA ALA A 130 9.97 -46.51 3.53
C ALA A 130 8.97 -47.36 2.72
N SER A 131 9.40 -48.51 2.19
CA SER A 131 8.55 -49.41 1.39
C SER A 131 7.50 -50.17 2.20
N ALA A 132 7.72 -50.30 3.52
CA ALA A 132 6.79 -50.95 4.44
C ALA A 132 5.80 -49.97 5.08
N TYR A 133 5.93 -48.66 4.81
CA TYR A 133 5.18 -47.58 5.47
C TYR A 133 3.66 -47.76 5.41
N LYS A 134 2.99 -47.61 6.56
CA LYS A 134 1.54 -47.55 6.73
C LYS A 134 1.11 -46.25 7.39
N ILE A 135 -0.17 -45.93 7.25
CA ILE A 135 -0.77 -44.76 7.92
C ILE A 135 -0.65 -44.96 9.44
N GLY A 136 0.04 -44.04 10.12
CA GLY A 136 0.32 -44.11 11.55
C GLY A 136 1.77 -44.42 11.90
N ASP A 137 2.57 -44.93 10.95
CA ASP A 137 3.99 -45.19 11.15
C ASP A 137 4.82 -43.90 11.15
N SER A 138 6.06 -43.99 11.65
CA SER A 138 7.03 -42.90 11.57
C SER A 138 7.35 -42.55 10.12
N ARG A 139 7.40 -41.24 9.81
CA ARG A 139 7.78 -40.74 8.48
C ARG A 139 9.29 -40.55 8.31
N ASN A 140 10.10 -40.93 9.29
CA ASN A 140 11.53 -40.65 9.29
C ASN A 140 12.24 -41.20 8.05
N ALA A 141 11.97 -42.45 7.66
CA ALA A 141 12.56 -43.05 6.45
C ALA A 141 12.20 -42.28 5.17
N LEU A 142 10.93 -41.85 5.03
CA LEU A 142 10.48 -41.03 3.89
C LEU A 142 11.18 -39.66 3.87
N ILE A 143 11.27 -39.00 5.03
CA ILE A 143 11.94 -37.69 5.17
C ILE A 143 13.44 -37.82 4.83
N GLN A 144 14.08 -38.91 5.26
CA GLN A 144 15.48 -39.17 4.94
C GLN A 144 15.69 -39.37 3.44
N LEU A 145 14.81 -40.13 2.75
CA LEU A 145 14.88 -40.25 1.29
C LEU A 145 14.69 -38.90 0.58
N GLU A 146 13.72 -38.09 1.02
CA GLU A 146 13.52 -36.74 0.48
C GLU A 146 14.77 -35.87 0.63
N LYS A 147 15.37 -35.88 1.83
CA LYS A 147 16.59 -35.14 2.12
C LYS A 147 17.75 -35.59 1.22
N LEU A 148 17.94 -36.91 1.05
CA LEU A 148 18.97 -37.46 0.15
C LEU A 148 18.76 -37.04 -1.31
N ILE A 149 17.51 -36.97 -1.77
CA ILE A 149 17.17 -36.53 -3.12
C ILE A 149 17.40 -35.03 -3.31
N GLN A 150 17.17 -34.21 -2.28
CA GLN A 150 17.41 -32.76 -2.28
C GLN A 150 18.91 -32.41 -2.21
N GLU A 151 19.69 -33.18 -1.45
CA GLU A 151 21.12 -32.95 -1.26
C GLU A 151 21.98 -33.55 -2.40
N SER A 152 21.41 -34.44 -3.22
CA SER A 152 22.07 -35.06 -4.39
C SER A 152 21.93 -34.23 -5.67
N LYS A 153 22.90 -34.37 -6.58
CA LYS A 153 22.84 -33.75 -7.91
C LYS A 153 22.09 -34.67 -8.90
N PRO A 154 21.32 -34.12 -9.86
CA PRO A 154 20.73 -34.93 -10.92
C PRO A 154 21.78 -35.83 -11.60
N GLY A 155 21.51 -37.13 -11.65
CA GLY A 155 22.38 -38.12 -12.29
C GLY A 155 23.60 -38.59 -11.46
N ASP A 156 23.75 -38.19 -10.19
CA ASP A 156 24.81 -38.71 -9.33
C ASP A 156 24.59 -40.19 -8.91
N ALA A 157 25.63 -40.83 -8.40
CA ALA A 157 25.60 -42.26 -8.05
C ALA A 157 24.62 -42.57 -6.89
N THR A 158 24.49 -41.68 -5.92
CA THR A 158 23.56 -41.83 -4.79
C THR A 158 22.13 -41.76 -5.29
N ARG A 159 21.81 -40.79 -6.15
CA ARG A 159 20.47 -40.60 -6.73
C ARG A 159 20.07 -41.78 -7.63
N ARG A 160 20.99 -42.32 -8.44
CA ARG A 160 20.76 -43.55 -9.23
C ARG A 160 20.49 -44.77 -8.35
N ARG A 161 21.21 -44.88 -7.23
CA ARG A 161 21.02 -45.99 -6.29
C ARG A 161 19.70 -45.89 -5.54
N VAL A 162 19.35 -44.70 -5.05
CA VAL A 162 18.04 -44.42 -4.45
C VAL A 162 16.93 -44.82 -5.41
N GLU A 163 17.04 -44.39 -6.67
CA GLU A 163 16.08 -44.72 -7.72
C GLU A 163 15.94 -46.23 -7.94
N GLN A 164 17.05 -46.95 -8.11
CA GLN A 164 17.06 -48.40 -8.30
C GLN A 164 16.35 -49.10 -7.14
N LYS A 165 16.64 -48.68 -5.90
CA LYS A 165 16.04 -49.27 -4.70
C LYS A 165 14.55 -48.95 -4.59
N ILE A 166 14.14 -47.73 -4.94
CA ILE A 166 12.72 -47.39 -5.02
C ILE A 166 12.03 -48.22 -6.11
N ALA A 167 12.66 -48.43 -7.26
CA ALA A 167 12.12 -49.27 -8.34
C ALA A 167 11.94 -50.73 -7.89
N GLU A 168 12.92 -51.31 -7.20
CA GLU A 168 12.82 -52.64 -6.57
C GLU A 168 11.64 -52.69 -5.57
N ALA A 169 11.50 -51.67 -4.72
CA ALA A 169 10.41 -51.58 -3.76
C ALA A 169 9.03 -51.46 -4.41
N LEU A 170 8.89 -50.77 -5.54
CA LEU A 170 7.61 -50.64 -6.25
C LEU A 170 7.14 -51.96 -6.89
N HIS A 171 8.06 -52.83 -7.30
CA HIS A 171 7.76 -54.19 -7.79
C HIS A 171 7.35 -55.15 -6.66
N SER A 172 7.67 -54.82 -5.41
CA SER A 172 7.30 -55.64 -4.25
C SER A 172 5.82 -55.47 -3.86
N ASN A 173 5.38 -56.24 -2.86
CA ASN A 173 4.04 -56.14 -2.27
C ASN A 173 3.89 -54.95 -1.29
N ALA A 174 4.57 -53.83 -1.58
CA ALA A 174 4.51 -52.61 -0.77
C ALA A 174 3.06 -52.07 -0.65
N PRO A 175 2.64 -51.54 0.52
CA PRO A 175 1.32 -50.94 0.70
C PRO A 175 1.07 -49.79 -0.28
N TYR A 176 -0.20 -49.57 -0.63
CA TYR A 176 -0.61 -48.49 -1.54
C TYR A 176 -0.03 -47.11 -1.13
N ILE A 177 -0.11 -46.76 0.15
CA ILE A 177 0.39 -45.47 0.66
C ILE A 177 1.91 -45.33 0.50
N ALA A 178 2.67 -46.42 0.70
CA ALA A 178 4.11 -46.44 0.46
C ALA A 178 4.39 -46.23 -1.04
N LYS A 179 3.69 -46.97 -1.93
CA LYS A 179 3.80 -46.78 -3.39
C LYS A 179 3.50 -45.35 -3.83
N HIS A 180 2.49 -44.71 -3.23
CA HIS A 180 2.16 -43.30 -3.49
C HIS A 180 3.31 -42.36 -3.13
N HIS A 181 3.88 -42.49 -1.93
CA HIS A 181 5.03 -41.68 -1.52
C HIS A 181 6.25 -41.93 -2.40
N LEU A 182 6.56 -43.19 -2.69
CA LEU A 182 7.68 -43.57 -3.54
C LEU A 182 7.57 -43.03 -4.97
N CYS A 183 6.37 -43.07 -5.59
CA CYS A 183 6.12 -42.46 -6.90
C CYS A 183 6.33 -40.93 -6.88
N ARG A 184 6.00 -40.26 -5.77
CA ARG A 184 6.26 -38.83 -5.59
C ARG A 184 7.76 -38.52 -5.53
N LEU A 185 8.57 -39.42 -4.95
CA LEU A 185 10.02 -39.28 -4.95
C LEU A 185 10.61 -39.50 -6.35
N LEU A 186 10.10 -40.49 -7.09
CA LEU A 186 10.55 -40.73 -8.47
C LEU A 186 10.28 -39.55 -9.40
N TRP A 187 9.17 -38.83 -9.19
CA TRP A 187 8.89 -37.56 -9.88
C TRP A 187 10.01 -36.51 -9.73
N GLN A 188 10.73 -36.50 -8.59
CA GLN A 188 11.84 -35.58 -8.33
C GLN A 188 13.20 -36.12 -8.85
N ILE A 189 13.34 -37.43 -8.98
CA ILE A 189 14.59 -38.09 -9.38
C ILE A 189 14.75 -38.09 -10.90
N GLY A 190 13.77 -38.66 -11.61
CA GLY A 190 13.72 -38.71 -13.08
C GLY A 190 14.87 -39.47 -13.76
N ALA A 191 14.94 -40.81 -13.64
CA ALA A 191 15.97 -41.62 -14.30
C ALA A 191 15.46 -43.00 -14.77
N ASP A 192 16.19 -43.67 -15.67
CA ASP A 192 15.68 -44.78 -16.52
C ASP A 192 15.44 -46.11 -15.79
N ALA A 193 16.07 -46.32 -14.63
CA ALA A 193 16.01 -47.60 -13.91
C ALA A 193 14.61 -47.90 -13.35
N SER A 194 13.83 -46.86 -13.05
CA SER A 194 12.48 -46.97 -12.50
C SER A 194 11.37 -47.15 -13.54
N LEU A 195 11.67 -47.02 -14.84
CA LEU A 195 10.64 -47.11 -15.90
C LEU A 195 9.93 -48.47 -15.95
N PRO A 196 10.60 -49.63 -15.87
CA PRO A 196 9.90 -50.92 -15.86
C PRO A 196 8.93 -51.04 -14.68
N ALA A 197 9.30 -50.50 -13.51
CA ALA A 197 8.45 -50.49 -12.32
C ALA A 197 7.19 -49.64 -12.54
N LEU A 198 7.38 -48.43 -13.07
CA LEU A 198 6.29 -47.51 -13.37
C LEU A 198 5.37 -48.07 -14.47
N GLU A 199 5.91 -48.74 -15.48
CA GLU A 199 5.12 -49.44 -16.51
C GLU A 199 4.24 -50.55 -15.92
N GLY A 200 4.77 -51.34 -14.98
CA GLY A 200 3.98 -52.36 -14.28
C GLY A 200 2.79 -51.76 -13.51
N LEU A 201 2.97 -50.58 -12.91
CA LEU A 201 1.93 -49.88 -12.16
C LEU A 201 0.84 -49.26 -13.05
N LEU A 202 1.14 -48.95 -14.32
CA LEU A 202 0.14 -48.45 -15.28
C LEU A 202 -0.93 -49.50 -15.63
N GLY A 203 -0.61 -50.80 -15.48
CA GLY A 203 -1.55 -51.88 -15.75
C GLY A 203 -2.60 -52.12 -14.66
N ASN A 204 -2.49 -51.47 -13.50
CA ASN A 204 -3.40 -51.64 -12.37
C ASN A 204 -4.20 -50.35 -12.12
N ARG A 205 -5.53 -50.49 -12.06
CA ARG A 205 -6.48 -49.40 -11.85
C ARG A 205 -6.18 -48.55 -10.61
N GLU A 206 -5.78 -49.17 -9.51
CA GLU A 206 -5.51 -48.45 -8.26
C GLU A 206 -4.19 -47.68 -8.33
N THR A 207 -3.18 -48.15 -9.06
CA THR A 207 -1.83 -47.56 -9.04
C THR A 207 -1.48 -46.73 -10.27
N ALA A 208 -2.26 -46.81 -11.34
CA ALA A 208 -1.91 -46.17 -12.60
C ALA A 208 -1.80 -44.64 -12.51
N HIS A 209 -2.62 -44.00 -11.68
CA HIS A 209 -2.53 -42.55 -11.46
C HIS A 209 -1.23 -42.15 -10.74
N LEU A 210 -0.70 -43.02 -9.86
CA LEU A 210 0.60 -42.83 -9.20
C LEU A 210 1.75 -42.87 -10.22
N ALA A 211 1.68 -43.85 -11.13
CA ALA A 211 2.65 -43.99 -12.20
C ALA A 211 2.57 -42.82 -13.19
N CYS A 212 1.38 -42.41 -13.60
CA CYS A 212 1.16 -41.21 -14.42
C CYS A 212 1.72 -39.95 -13.75
N TYR A 213 1.51 -39.79 -12.44
CA TYR A 213 2.09 -38.70 -11.68
C TYR A 213 3.61 -38.72 -11.76
N ALA A 214 4.26 -39.85 -11.46
CA ALA A 214 5.71 -39.98 -11.51
C ALA A 214 6.28 -39.72 -12.92
N LEU A 215 5.63 -40.25 -13.95
CA LEU A 215 6.06 -40.12 -15.35
C LEU A 215 5.90 -38.70 -15.90
N LEU A 216 5.07 -37.85 -15.29
CA LEU A 216 4.79 -36.52 -15.83
C LEU A 216 6.03 -35.62 -15.97
N GLN A 217 6.86 -35.49 -14.93
CA GLN A 217 8.09 -34.65 -14.97
C GLN A 217 9.34 -35.45 -15.31
N TYR A 218 9.17 -36.70 -15.72
CA TYR A 218 10.25 -37.58 -16.06
C TYR A 218 11.08 -37.01 -17.24
N PRO A 219 12.40 -36.83 -17.10
CA PRO A 219 13.24 -36.29 -18.16
C PRO A 219 13.52 -37.36 -19.22
N GLY A 220 13.33 -37.02 -20.50
CA GLY A 220 13.66 -37.90 -21.63
C GLY A 220 12.47 -38.64 -22.24
N LYS A 221 12.70 -39.21 -23.43
CA LYS A 221 11.66 -39.80 -24.30
C LYS A 221 11.23 -41.22 -23.89
N ASN A 222 11.96 -41.87 -22.99
CA ASN A 222 11.67 -43.25 -22.60
C ASN A 222 10.35 -43.36 -21.81
N ALA A 223 10.03 -42.36 -20.98
CA ALA A 223 8.71 -42.26 -20.34
C ALA A 223 7.58 -42.05 -21.35
N ASP A 224 7.82 -41.33 -22.45
CA ASP A 224 6.82 -41.17 -23.51
C ASP A 224 6.55 -42.51 -24.21
N ALA A 225 7.61 -43.28 -24.48
CA ALA A 225 7.47 -44.62 -25.05
C ALA A 225 6.73 -45.59 -24.10
N ALA A 226 6.99 -45.52 -22.80
CA ALA A 226 6.28 -46.28 -21.76
C ALA A 226 4.77 -45.97 -21.75
N LEU A 227 4.42 -44.69 -21.72
CA LEU A 227 3.03 -44.23 -21.74
C LEU A 227 2.33 -44.61 -23.05
N ARG A 228 3.01 -44.51 -24.20
CA ARG A 228 2.45 -44.96 -25.50
C ARG A 228 2.14 -46.45 -25.51
N ARG A 229 3.03 -47.31 -24.99
CA ARG A 229 2.75 -48.76 -24.85
C ARG A 229 1.56 -49.05 -23.93
N ALA A 230 1.31 -48.20 -22.94
CA ALA A 230 0.20 -48.36 -22.02
C ALA A 230 -1.17 -48.00 -22.64
N LEU A 231 -1.21 -47.20 -23.72
CA LEU A 231 -2.47 -46.84 -24.38
C LEU A 231 -3.28 -48.08 -24.83
N ASP A 232 -2.61 -49.07 -25.41
CA ASP A 232 -3.28 -50.28 -25.93
C ASP A 232 -3.67 -51.28 -24.83
N ARG A 233 -3.15 -51.10 -23.60
CA ARG A 233 -3.30 -52.03 -22.49
C ARG A 233 -4.22 -51.52 -21.39
N THR A 234 -4.74 -50.30 -21.54
CA THR A 234 -5.52 -49.62 -20.51
C THR A 234 -6.89 -49.24 -21.04
N THR A 235 -7.89 -49.20 -20.15
CA THR A 235 -9.27 -48.84 -20.49
C THR A 235 -9.88 -47.95 -19.40
N GLY A 236 -10.97 -47.26 -19.74
CA GLY A 236 -11.70 -46.38 -18.81
C GLY A 236 -10.83 -45.28 -18.20
N GLU A 237 -10.97 -45.07 -16.89
CA GLU A 237 -10.28 -44.02 -16.13
C GLU A 237 -8.74 -44.10 -16.22
N VAL A 238 -8.20 -45.32 -16.31
CA VAL A 238 -6.75 -45.52 -16.44
C VAL A 238 -6.25 -44.98 -17.78
N LEU A 239 -6.98 -45.27 -18.86
CA LEU A 239 -6.67 -44.78 -20.19
C LEU A 239 -6.74 -43.25 -20.25
N GLU A 240 -7.75 -42.64 -19.63
CA GLU A 240 -7.88 -41.18 -19.53
C GLU A 240 -6.65 -40.53 -18.85
N ASN A 241 -6.15 -41.14 -17.77
CA ASN A 241 -4.95 -40.67 -17.07
C ASN A 241 -3.69 -40.76 -17.94
N VAL A 242 -3.51 -41.87 -18.67
CA VAL A 242 -2.37 -42.05 -19.58
C VAL A 242 -2.41 -41.02 -20.71
N ILE A 243 -3.57 -40.83 -21.34
CA ILE A 243 -3.78 -39.84 -22.40
C ILE A 243 -3.46 -38.42 -21.91
N SER A 244 -4.02 -38.03 -20.76
CA SER A 244 -3.80 -36.71 -20.14
C SER A 244 -2.31 -36.49 -19.84
N THR A 245 -1.61 -37.52 -19.38
CA THR A 245 -0.17 -37.47 -19.09
C THR A 245 0.65 -37.27 -20.35
N LEU A 246 0.39 -38.00 -21.44
CA LEU A 246 1.02 -37.80 -22.75
C LEU A 246 0.79 -36.37 -23.27
N GLY A 247 -0.44 -35.87 -23.13
CA GLY A 247 -0.81 -34.50 -23.50
C GLY A 247 0.03 -33.44 -22.77
N ARG A 248 0.17 -33.57 -21.45
CA ARG A 248 0.97 -32.65 -20.63
C ARG A 248 2.47 -32.75 -20.88
N ARG A 249 2.96 -33.95 -21.19
CA ARG A 249 4.37 -34.21 -21.58
C ARG A 249 4.68 -33.74 -23.00
N ARG A 250 3.66 -33.47 -23.79
CA ARG A 250 3.75 -32.96 -25.17
C ARG A 250 4.41 -33.95 -26.13
N ASP A 251 4.07 -35.24 -25.98
CA ASP A 251 4.63 -36.29 -26.84
C ASP A 251 4.04 -36.22 -28.26
N ASN A 252 4.83 -35.69 -29.19
CA ASN A 252 4.45 -35.59 -30.60
C ASN A 252 4.24 -36.96 -31.26
N GLU A 253 4.93 -38.00 -30.78
CA GLU A 253 4.84 -39.33 -31.37
C GLU A 253 3.54 -40.05 -30.96
N ALA A 254 2.81 -39.53 -29.95
CA ALA A 254 1.50 -40.04 -29.56
C ALA A 254 0.35 -39.49 -30.43
N VAL A 255 0.56 -38.44 -31.22
CA VAL A 255 -0.51 -37.72 -31.96
C VAL A 255 -1.38 -38.67 -32.80
N ARG A 256 -0.77 -39.60 -33.55
CA ARG A 256 -1.51 -40.54 -34.39
C ARG A 256 -2.40 -41.48 -33.58
N THR A 257 -1.87 -42.04 -32.49
CA THR A 257 -2.62 -42.94 -31.61
C THR A 257 -3.75 -42.21 -30.89
N LEU A 258 -3.47 -41.00 -30.39
CA LEU A 258 -4.47 -40.15 -29.74
C LEU A 258 -5.61 -39.77 -30.70
N THR A 259 -5.30 -39.50 -31.97
CA THR A 259 -6.31 -39.22 -33.01
C THR A 259 -7.23 -40.43 -33.22
N SER A 260 -6.67 -41.64 -33.31
CA SER A 260 -7.46 -42.88 -33.42
C SER A 260 -8.37 -43.13 -32.21
N LEU A 261 -7.95 -42.70 -31.01
CA LEU A 261 -8.75 -42.83 -29.78
C LEU A 261 -9.91 -41.83 -29.73
N VAL A 262 -9.88 -40.73 -30.50
CA VAL A 262 -11.02 -39.81 -30.60
C VAL A 262 -12.22 -40.48 -31.26
N GLU A 263 -11.98 -41.24 -32.33
CA GLU A 263 -13.05 -41.81 -33.18
C GLU A 263 -13.66 -43.11 -32.62
N ASN A 264 -12.86 -43.92 -31.90
CA ASN A 264 -13.19 -45.32 -31.62
C ASN A 264 -13.48 -45.63 -30.15
N GLN A 265 -13.76 -44.63 -29.31
CA GLN A 265 -13.88 -44.79 -27.86
C GLN A 265 -15.07 -44.05 -27.24
N SER A 266 -15.25 -44.19 -25.92
CA SER A 266 -16.30 -43.51 -25.17
C SER A 266 -16.16 -41.97 -25.23
N PRO A 267 -17.26 -41.21 -25.06
CA PRO A 267 -17.22 -39.74 -25.10
C PRO A 267 -16.22 -39.09 -24.13
N ARG A 268 -15.96 -39.72 -22.98
CA ARG A 268 -14.96 -39.25 -22.00
C ARG A 268 -13.52 -39.43 -22.51
N VAL A 269 -13.23 -40.58 -23.12
CA VAL A 269 -11.90 -40.86 -23.69
C VAL A 269 -11.64 -39.96 -24.89
N SER A 270 -12.61 -39.80 -25.79
CA SER A 270 -12.50 -38.89 -26.93
C SER A 270 -12.27 -37.44 -26.48
N ALA A 271 -13.02 -36.99 -25.46
CA ALA A 271 -12.86 -35.69 -24.82
C ALA A 271 -11.45 -35.45 -24.28
N THR A 272 -10.87 -36.44 -23.60
CA THR A 272 -9.53 -36.37 -23.01
C THR A 272 -8.43 -36.46 -24.08
N ALA A 273 -8.64 -37.24 -25.14
CA ALA A 273 -7.75 -37.30 -26.29
C ALA A 273 -7.67 -35.96 -27.05
N LEU A 274 -8.80 -35.27 -27.23
CA LEU A 274 -8.83 -33.93 -27.83
C LEU A 274 -8.06 -32.89 -26.99
N ASP A 275 -8.27 -32.85 -25.67
CA ASP A 275 -7.51 -31.95 -24.77
C ASP A 275 -6.01 -32.30 -24.77
N ALA A 276 -5.65 -33.60 -24.80
CA ALA A 276 -4.26 -34.02 -24.91
C ALA A 276 -3.61 -33.54 -26.22
N LEU A 277 -4.30 -33.69 -27.36
CA LEU A 277 -3.84 -33.17 -28.66
C LEU A 277 -3.66 -31.65 -28.63
N GLY A 278 -4.59 -30.91 -28.02
CA GLY A 278 -4.47 -29.45 -27.83
C GLY A 278 -3.25 -29.05 -26.98
N ARG A 279 -2.99 -29.79 -25.89
CA ARG A 279 -1.84 -29.56 -24.99
C ARG A 279 -0.48 -29.89 -25.60
N ILE A 280 -0.41 -30.92 -26.45
CA ILE A 280 0.81 -31.28 -27.19
C ILE A 280 1.32 -30.05 -27.96
N GLY A 281 0.42 -29.37 -28.65
CA GLY A 281 0.69 -28.05 -29.20
C GLY A 281 1.74 -28.04 -30.30
N THR A 282 1.81 -29.11 -31.11
CA THR A 282 2.73 -29.23 -32.25
C THR A 282 1.98 -29.00 -33.57
N PRO A 283 2.67 -28.65 -34.67
CA PRO A 283 2.06 -28.54 -35.99
C PRO A 283 1.36 -29.83 -36.44
N GLU A 284 1.89 -31.00 -36.07
CA GLU A 284 1.31 -32.31 -36.35
C GLU A 284 -0.01 -32.49 -35.60
N ALA A 285 -0.05 -32.14 -34.30
CA ALA A 285 -1.29 -32.16 -33.52
C ALA A 285 -2.33 -31.18 -34.07
N ALA A 286 -1.91 -29.99 -34.51
CA ALA A 286 -2.80 -29.01 -35.14
C ALA A 286 -3.42 -29.54 -36.44
N ARG A 287 -2.64 -30.22 -37.30
CA ARG A 287 -3.14 -30.85 -38.53
C ARG A 287 -4.16 -31.94 -38.22
N ALA A 288 -3.84 -32.83 -37.29
CA ALA A 288 -4.75 -33.91 -36.88
C ALA A 288 -6.08 -33.36 -36.31
N LEU A 289 -6.01 -32.33 -35.46
CA LEU A 289 -7.20 -31.66 -34.95
C LEU A 289 -8.02 -30.98 -36.07
N ASN A 290 -7.37 -30.36 -37.05
CA ASN A 290 -8.07 -29.74 -38.17
C ASN A 290 -8.76 -30.77 -39.08
N GLU A 291 -8.11 -31.91 -39.34
CA GLU A 291 -8.71 -33.03 -40.06
C GLU A 291 -9.94 -33.57 -39.32
N LEU A 292 -9.85 -33.75 -37.98
CA LEU A 292 -10.99 -34.12 -37.15
C LEU A 292 -12.12 -33.09 -37.20
N ARG A 293 -11.80 -31.79 -37.27
CA ARG A 293 -12.80 -30.72 -37.40
C ARG A 293 -13.56 -30.81 -38.72
N GLN A 294 -12.87 -31.18 -39.80
CA GLN A 294 -13.44 -31.29 -41.15
C GLN A 294 -14.23 -32.59 -41.35
N ALA A 295 -13.71 -33.71 -40.85
CA ALA A 295 -14.32 -35.04 -41.01
C ALA A 295 -15.47 -35.30 -40.02
N GLY A 296 -15.49 -34.61 -38.88
CA GLY A 296 -16.29 -35.00 -37.72
C GLY A 296 -17.80 -34.75 -37.80
N ASP A 297 -18.52 -35.59 -37.06
CA ASP A 297 -19.92 -35.43 -36.66
C ASP A 297 -20.10 -34.16 -35.79
N SER A 298 -21.29 -33.55 -35.83
CA SER A 298 -21.56 -32.22 -35.28
C SER A 298 -21.26 -32.06 -33.77
N SER A 299 -21.23 -33.17 -33.02
CA SER A 299 -21.12 -33.21 -31.56
C SER A 299 -19.75 -32.83 -30.99
N TYR A 300 -18.65 -32.96 -31.76
CA TYR A 300 -17.29 -32.69 -31.26
C TYR A 300 -16.63 -31.44 -31.85
N LYS A 301 -17.23 -30.80 -32.85
CA LYS A 301 -16.60 -29.68 -33.59
C LYS A 301 -16.17 -28.53 -32.71
N GLU A 302 -17.03 -28.06 -31.80
CA GLU A 302 -16.67 -26.97 -30.88
C GLU A 302 -15.51 -27.37 -29.96
N ARG A 303 -15.48 -28.61 -29.47
CA ARG A 303 -14.41 -29.12 -28.60
C ARG A 303 -13.08 -29.24 -29.34
N VAL A 304 -13.11 -29.65 -30.60
CA VAL A 304 -11.93 -29.66 -31.48
C VAL A 304 -11.39 -28.23 -31.67
N SER A 305 -12.27 -27.25 -31.86
CA SER A 305 -11.87 -25.85 -31.97
C SER A 305 -11.25 -25.29 -30.70
N LEU A 306 -11.76 -25.65 -29.53
CA LEU A 306 -11.12 -25.32 -28.25
C LEU A 306 -9.72 -25.94 -28.13
N ALA A 307 -9.55 -27.19 -28.55
CA ALA A 307 -8.24 -27.85 -28.59
C ALA A 307 -7.28 -27.17 -29.59
N LEU A 308 -7.77 -26.74 -30.76
CA LEU A 308 -7.00 -25.95 -31.73
C LEU A 308 -6.56 -24.59 -31.16
N LEU A 309 -7.43 -23.89 -30.41
CA LEU A 309 -7.07 -22.64 -29.73
C LEU A 309 -5.96 -22.84 -28.71
N GLN A 310 -6.03 -23.92 -27.92
CA GLN A 310 -4.99 -24.29 -26.96
C GLN A 310 -3.67 -24.65 -27.68
N CYS A 311 -3.75 -25.37 -28.80
CA CYS A 311 -2.61 -25.70 -29.64
C CYS A 311 -1.95 -24.43 -30.19
N ALA A 312 -2.74 -23.49 -30.73
CA ALA A 312 -2.26 -22.20 -31.22
C ALA A 312 -1.59 -21.38 -30.10
N GLN A 313 -2.18 -21.32 -28.90
CA GLN A 313 -1.59 -20.63 -27.77
C GLN A 313 -0.22 -21.22 -27.38
N ARG A 314 -0.10 -22.55 -27.43
CA ARG A 314 1.17 -23.23 -27.19
C ARG A 314 2.20 -22.91 -28.27
N LEU A 315 1.80 -22.91 -29.54
CA LEU A 315 2.68 -22.55 -30.65
C LEU A 315 3.22 -21.11 -30.50
N VAL A 316 2.43 -20.17 -29.98
CA VAL A 316 2.92 -18.82 -29.62
C VAL A 316 3.99 -18.88 -28.52
N GLN A 317 3.77 -19.65 -27.45
CA GLN A 317 4.73 -19.83 -26.36
C GLN A 317 6.06 -20.45 -26.85
N ASP A 318 5.97 -21.35 -27.82
CA ASP A 318 7.12 -21.97 -28.50
C ASP A 318 7.79 -21.04 -29.53
N ARG A 319 7.40 -19.76 -29.61
CA ARG A 319 7.90 -18.77 -30.57
C ARG A 319 7.65 -19.15 -32.03
N LYS A 320 6.52 -19.80 -32.32
CA LYS A 320 6.05 -20.16 -33.66
C LYS A 320 4.75 -19.41 -34.02
N PRO A 321 4.81 -18.08 -34.22
CA PRO A 321 3.62 -17.25 -34.41
C PRO A 321 2.91 -17.49 -35.75
N LYS A 322 3.63 -17.91 -36.80
CA LYS A 322 3.04 -18.17 -38.12
C LYS A 322 2.02 -19.33 -38.09
N PRO A 323 2.40 -20.55 -37.67
CA PRO A 323 1.44 -21.64 -37.51
C PRO A 323 0.27 -21.32 -36.57
N ALA A 324 0.53 -20.61 -35.47
CA ALA A 324 -0.53 -20.17 -34.55
C ALA A 324 -1.51 -19.21 -35.24
N GLY A 325 -1.00 -18.24 -36.01
CA GLY A 325 -1.80 -17.29 -36.77
C GLY A 325 -2.68 -17.95 -37.82
N ASP A 326 -2.18 -18.98 -38.50
CA ASP A 326 -2.97 -19.74 -39.47
C ASP A 326 -4.16 -20.44 -38.81
N ILE A 327 -3.96 -21.06 -37.63
CA ILE A 327 -5.03 -21.69 -36.85
C ILE A 327 -6.05 -20.65 -36.39
N TYR A 328 -5.61 -19.54 -35.80
CA TYR A 328 -6.54 -18.50 -35.34
C TYR A 328 -7.32 -17.88 -36.51
N ARG A 329 -6.67 -17.64 -37.65
CA ARG A 329 -7.34 -17.07 -38.84
C ARG A 329 -8.45 -17.98 -39.35
N ASP A 330 -8.17 -19.27 -39.40
CA ASP A 330 -9.14 -20.27 -39.81
C ASP A 330 -10.34 -20.34 -38.83
N LEU A 331 -10.07 -20.42 -37.52
CA LEU A 331 -11.11 -20.39 -36.48
C LEU A 331 -11.91 -19.09 -36.44
N TYR A 332 -11.32 -17.96 -36.86
CA TYR A 332 -12.02 -16.69 -36.96
C TYR A 332 -12.95 -16.62 -38.19
N ARG A 333 -12.55 -17.23 -39.30
CA ARG A 333 -13.31 -17.24 -40.57
C ARG A 333 -14.46 -18.23 -40.56
N THR A 334 -14.25 -19.42 -40.00
CA THR A 334 -15.25 -20.48 -39.93
C THR A 334 -15.44 -20.94 -38.47
N PRO A 335 -15.98 -20.07 -37.59
CA PRO A 335 -16.18 -20.41 -36.20
C PRO A 335 -17.39 -21.33 -36.00
N GLU A 336 -17.26 -22.29 -35.08
CA GLU A 336 -18.37 -23.14 -34.62
C GLU A 336 -19.30 -22.39 -33.66
N SER A 337 -18.77 -21.42 -32.93
CA SER A 337 -19.54 -20.59 -31.99
C SER A 337 -18.91 -19.20 -31.83
N ASP A 338 -19.71 -18.24 -31.34
CA ASP A 338 -19.23 -16.88 -31.04
C ASP A 338 -18.07 -16.88 -30.05
N ARG A 339 -18.02 -17.88 -29.16
CA ARG A 339 -16.92 -18.06 -28.19
C ARG A 339 -15.62 -18.36 -28.92
N VAL A 340 -15.64 -19.28 -29.89
CA VAL A 340 -14.48 -19.62 -30.74
C VAL A 340 -14.05 -18.41 -31.55
N LYS A 341 -14.99 -17.70 -32.21
CA LYS A 341 -14.69 -16.50 -33.01
C LYS A 341 -13.96 -15.44 -32.17
N ARG A 342 -14.46 -15.15 -30.97
CA ARG A 342 -13.86 -14.18 -30.04
C ARG A 342 -12.48 -14.62 -29.54
N ALA A 343 -12.32 -15.88 -29.17
CA ALA A 343 -11.03 -16.41 -28.73
C ALA A 343 -9.98 -16.36 -29.86
N ALA A 344 -10.39 -16.65 -31.09
CA ALA A 344 -9.55 -16.52 -32.27
C ALA A 344 -9.14 -15.06 -32.53
N LEU A 345 -10.05 -14.09 -32.36
CA LEU A 345 -9.74 -12.66 -32.45
C LEU A 345 -8.71 -12.23 -31.40
N ILE A 346 -8.86 -12.67 -30.15
CA ILE A 346 -7.88 -12.40 -29.07
C ILE A 346 -6.50 -12.96 -29.45
N GLY A 347 -6.46 -14.20 -29.96
CA GLY A 347 -5.24 -14.83 -30.45
C GLY A 347 -4.57 -14.03 -31.56
N LEU A 348 -5.31 -13.63 -32.59
CA LEU A 348 -4.80 -12.82 -33.71
C LEU A 348 -4.32 -11.44 -33.24
N ALA A 349 -5.06 -10.78 -32.35
CA ALA A 349 -4.67 -9.50 -31.78
C ALA A 349 -3.36 -9.59 -30.99
N GLY A 350 -3.18 -10.67 -30.21
CA GLY A 350 -1.95 -10.93 -29.46
C GLY A 350 -0.72 -11.20 -30.33
N LEU A 351 -0.88 -11.66 -31.57
CA LEU A 351 0.21 -11.79 -32.53
C LEU A 351 0.70 -10.43 -33.07
N GLY A 352 -0.16 -9.41 -33.02
CA GLY A 352 0.13 -8.05 -33.47
C GLY A 352 0.26 -7.90 -34.99
N GLY A 353 0.71 -6.72 -35.42
CA GLY A 353 0.88 -6.36 -36.83
C GLY A 353 -0.37 -5.77 -37.47
N ASN A 354 -0.24 -5.36 -38.74
CA ASN A 354 -1.30 -4.64 -39.44
C ASN A 354 -2.52 -5.51 -39.75
N GLU A 355 -2.33 -6.82 -39.99
CA GLU A 355 -3.46 -7.75 -40.16
C GLU A 355 -4.34 -7.79 -38.90
N ALA A 356 -3.72 -7.87 -37.72
CA ALA A 356 -4.44 -7.83 -36.44
C ALA A 356 -5.19 -6.51 -36.25
N LEU A 357 -4.58 -5.38 -36.64
CA LEU A 357 -5.25 -4.08 -36.64
C LEU A 357 -6.47 -4.05 -37.55
N ASP A 358 -6.38 -4.55 -38.78
CA ASP A 358 -7.51 -4.61 -39.71
C ASP A 358 -8.65 -5.48 -39.16
N LEU A 359 -8.33 -6.61 -38.53
CA LEU A 359 -9.32 -7.50 -37.91
C LEU A 359 -10.01 -6.86 -36.70
N VAL A 360 -9.25 -6.20 -35.81
CA VAL A 360 -9.82 -5.48 -34.67
C VAL A 360 -10.70 -4.34 -35.15
N MET A 361 -10.28 -3.59 -36.17
CA MET A 361 -11.08 -2.52 -36.78
C MET A 361 -12.39 -3.03 -37.39
N ALA A 362 -12.34 -4.15 -38.11
CA ALA A 362 -13.55 -4.79 -38.64
C ALA A 362 -14.48 -5.25 -37.50
N ALA A 363 -13.92 -5.83 -36.44
CA ALA A 363 -14.68 -6.29 -35.28
C ALA A 363 -15.30 -5.14 -34.46
N LEU A 364 -14.70 -3.95 -34.46
CA LEU A 364 -15.29 -2.74 -33.85
C LEU A 364 -16.56 -2.28 -34.56
N ALA A 365 -16.65 -2.51 -35.88
CA ALA A 365 -17.82 -2.18 -36.69
C ALA A 365 -18.87 -3.31 -36.77
N ASP A 366 -18.60 -4.46 -36.14
CA ASP A 366 -19.49 -5.62 -36.19
C ASP A 366 -20.79 -5.34 -35.41
N LYS A 367 -21.90 -5.98 -35.83
CA LYS A 367 -23.20 -5.86 -35.18
C LYS A 367 -23.26 -6.58 -33.83
N ASP A 368 -22.43 -7.59 -33.61
CA ASP A 368 -22.34 -8.29 -32.33
C ASP A 368 -21.62 -7.43 -31.26
N ALA A 369 -22.36 -7.02 -30.23
CA ALA A 369 -21.84 -6.26 -29.10
C ALA A 369 -20.72 -6.98 -28.33
N ARG A 370 -20.77 -8.32 -28.25
CA ARG A 370 -19.75 -9.11 -27.55
C ARG A 370 -18.44 -9.14 -28.34
N LEU A 371 -18.52 -9.24 -29.66
CA LEU A 371 -17.35 -9.16 -30.53
C LEU A 371 -16.75 -7.75 -30.52
N ARG A 372 -17.58 -6.70 -30.57
CA ARG A 372 -17.11 -5.30 -30.40
C ARG A 372 -16.38 -5.10 -29.07
N ALA A 373 -16.97 -5.52 -27.95
CA ALA A 373 -16.33 -5.41 -26.64
C ALA A 373 -15.01 -6.20 -26.57
N THR A 374 -14.96 -7.38 -27.19
CA THR A 374 -13.73 -8.18 -27.30
C THR A 374 -12.65 -7.41 -28.07
N ALA A 375 -13.01 -6.79 -29.21
CA ALA A 375 -12.10 -5.97 -30.01
C ALA A 375 -11.54 -4.78 -29.21
N ILE A 376 -12.40 -4.04 -28.51
CA ILE A 376 -12.01 -2.90 -27.67
C ILE A 376 -11.02 -3.33 -26.58
N ALA A 377 -11.26 -4.47 -25.93
CA ALA A 377 -10.39 -4.98 -24.88
C ALA A 377 -8.96 -5.32 -25.38
N GLN A 378 -8.76 -5.56 -26.68
CA GLN A 378 -7.44 -5.83 -27.24
C GLN A 378 -6.67 -4.56 -27.63
N ILE A 379 -7.34 -3.41 -27.76
CA ILE A 379 -6.72 -2.15 -28.22
C ILE A 379 -5.51 -1.72 -27.38
N PRO A 380 -5.52 -1.77 -26.03
CA PRO A 380 -4.38 -1.29 -25.23
C PRO A 380 -3.08 -2.06 -25.51
N GLY A 381 -3.18 -3.38 -25.76
CA GLY A 381 -2.03 -4.26 -25.99
C GLY A 381 -1.69 -4.50 -27.47
N LEU A 382 -2.50 -3.99 -28.40
CA LEU A 382 -2.30 -4.25 -29.83
C LEU A 382 -1.05 -3.54 -30.36
N ASN A 383 -0.04 -4.33 -30.71
CA ASN A 383 1.19 -3.82 -31.30
C ASN A 383 1.08 -3.73 -32.83
N ALA A 384 0.66 -2.56 -33.34
CA ALA A 384 0.64 -2.26 -34.77
C ALA A 384 1.00 -0.79 -35.04
N LYS A 385 1.71 -0.53 -36.13
CA LYS A 385 2.09 0.85 -36.51
C LYS A 385 0.84 1.62 -36.93
N GLY A 386 0.67 2.84 -36.42
CA GLY A 386 -0.46 3.70 -36.75
C GLY A 386 -1.80 3.27 -36.11
N ALA A 387 -1.76 2.39 -35.11
CA ALA A 387 -2.98 1.86 -34.49
C ALA A 387 -3.79 2.95 -33.77
N THR A 388 -3.13 3.85 -33.03
CA THR A 388 -3.83 4.93 -32.30
C THR A 388 -4.57 5.83 -33.27
N GLU A 389 -3.92 6.23 -34.35
CA GLU A 389 -4.46 7.14 -35.35
C GLU A 389 -5.71 6.55 -35.99
N ARG A 390 -5.70 5.25 -36.30
CA ARG A 390 -6.88 4.57 -36.85
C ARG A 390 -8.02 4.46 -35.84
N PHE A 391 -7.74 4.05 -34.61
CA PHE A 391 -8.78 3.98 -33.57
C PHE A 391 -9.35 5.36 -33.23
N ALA A 392 -8.52 6.40 -33.19
CA ALA A 392 -8.94 7.77 -32.97
C ALA A 392 -9.82 8.30 -34.12
N ALA A 393 -9.54 7.90 -35.36
CA ALA A 393 -10.36 8.25 -36.53
C ALA A 393 -11.74 7.55 -36.54
N GLU A 394 -11.90 6.44 -35.82
CA GLU A 394 -13.19 5.74 -35.70
C GLU A 394 -14.07 6.25 -34.56
N LEU A 395 -13.50 6.93 -33.56
CA LEU A 395 -14.26 7.55 -32.46
C LEU A 395 -15.50 8.34 -32.93
N PRO A 396 -15.43 9.29 -33.87
CA PRO A 396 -16.60 10.07 -34.26
C PRO A 396 -17.67 9.26 -35.01
N LYS A 397 -17.36 8.08 -35.52
CA LYS A 397 -18.28 7.22 -36.29
C LYS A 397 -18.95 6.15 -35.43
N ALA A 398 -18.38 5.85 -34.27
CA ALA A 398 -18.88 4.81 -33.39
C ALA A 398 -20.18 5.24 -32.67
N ALA A 399 -21.02 4.25 -32.34
CA ALA A 399 -22.19 4.47 -31.48
C ALA A 399 -21.76 4.92 -30.06
N PRO A 400 -22.59 5.68 -29.32
CA PRO A 400 -22.20 6.30 -28.04
C PRO A 400 -21.61 5.32 -27.01
N GLU A 401 -22.19 4.12 -26.89
CA GLU A 401 -21.71 3.09 -25.97
C GLU A 401 -20.31 2.59 -26.37
N THR A 402 -20.07 2.50 -27.68
CA THR A 402 -18.77 2.11 -28.24
C THR A 402 -17.76 3.24 -28.11
N GLN A 403 -18.19 4.50 -28.25
CA GLN A 403 -17.33 5.68 -28.04
C GLN A 403 -16.75 5.69 -26.63
N ALA A 404 -17.58 5.54 -25.59
CA ALA A 404 -17.11 5.57 -24.21
C ALA A 404 -16.07 4.48 -23.93
N LEU A 405 -16.31 3.25 -24.39
CA LEU A 405 -15.38 2.13 -24.23
C LEU A 405 -14.09 2.32 -25.05
N LEU A 406 -14.19 2.84 -26.27
CA LEU A 406 -13.04 3.11 -27.13
C LEU A 406 -12.17 4.24 -26.58
N ILE A 407 -12.77 5.29 -26.01
CA ILE A 407 -12.05 6.36 -25.30
C ILE A 407 -11.24 5.78 -24.14
N ALA A 408 -11.85 4.92 -23.32
CA ALA A 408 -11.16 4.28 -22.20
C ALA A 408 -9.98 3.42 -22.69
N ALA A 409 -10.17 2.63 -23.75
CA ALA A 409 -9.11 1.81 -24.33
C ALA A 409 -7.95 2.64 -24.91
N LEU A 410 -8.25 3.78 -25.55
CA LEU A 410 -7.24 4.74 -26.03
C LEU A 410 -6.49 5.40 -24.88
N ALA A 411 -7.16 5.69 -23.76
CA ALA A 411 -6.54 6.22 -22.55
C ALA A 411 -5.56 5.23 -21.92
N GLU A 412 -5.90 3.94 -21.87
CA GLU A 412 -4.98 2.89 -21.42
C GLU A 412 -3.78 2.71 -22.34
N ARG A 413 -3.98 2.91 -23.66
CA ARG A 413 -2.89 2.90 -24.63
C ARG A 413 -1.93 4.07 -24.45
N GLY A 414 -2.42 5.22 -23.98
CA GLY A 414 -1.59 6.33 -23.47
C GLY A 414 -0.87 7.17 -24.54
N GLU A 415 -1.18 6.99 -25.82
CA GLU A 415 -0.47 7.69 -26.90
C GLU A 415 -1.10 9.03 -27.27
N ALA A 416 -0.26 10.06 -27.44
CA ALA A 416 -0.68 11.42 -27.72
C ALA A 416 -1.51 11.58 -29.01
N ALA A 417 -1.37 10.67 -29.97
CA ALA A 417 -2.13 10.69 -31.22
C ALA A 417 -3.66 10.62 -31.01
N ALA A 418 -4.14 10.07 -29.89
CA ALA A 418 -5.58 10.04 -29.56
C ALA A 418 -6.10 11.36 -28.98
N ARG A 419 -5.21 12.24 -28.49
CA ARG A 419 -5.57 13.40 -27.66
C ARG A 419 -6.59 14.30 -28.33
N THR A 420 -6.35 14.68 -29.58
CA THR A 420 -7.22 15.63 -30.29
C THR A 420 -8.65 15.09 -30.43
N ALA A 421 -8.78 13.82 -30.82
CA ALA A 421 -10.08 13.17 -30.97
C ALA A 421 -10.82 13.03 -29.63
N VAL A 422 -10.10 12.64 -28.57
CA VAL A 422 -10.67 12.53 -27.21
C VAL A 422 -11.05 13.90 -26.64
N THR A 423 -10.23 14.92 -26.85
CA THR A 423 -10.49 16.30 -26.39
C THR A 423 -11.77 16.85 -27.02
N ALA A 424 -12.01 16.59 -28.32
CA ALA A 424 -13.23 17.01 -29.00
C ALA A 424 -14.50 16.37 -28.40
N LEU A 425 -14.40 15.13 -27.91
CA LEU A 425 -15.53 14.41 -27.30
C LEU A 425 -15.83 14.82 -25.85
N ALA A 426 -14.96 15.59 -25.19
CA ALA A 426 -15.20 16.12 -23.86
C ALA A 426 -16.38 17.13 -23.82
N GLU A 427 -16.75 17.69 -24.96
CA GLU A 427 -17.92 18.58 -25.10
C GLU A 427 -19.12 17.89 -25.78
N CYS A 428 -19.11 16.56 -25.88
CA CYS A 428 -20.21 15.80 -26.45
C CYS A 428 -21.51 16.03 -25.64
N PRO A 429 -22.68 16.18 -26.28
CA PRO A 429 -23.97 16.30 -25.57
C PRO A 429 -24.34 15.03 -24.79
N ILE A 430 -23.73 13.89 -25.12
CA ILE A 430 -23.97 12.62 -24.44
C ILE A 430 -23.08 12.55 -23.20
N THR A 431 -23.72 12.58 -22.02
CA THR A 431 -23.07 12.67 -20.71
C THR A 431 -22.02 11.59 -20.48
N GLU A 432 -22.31 10.34 -20.88
CA GLU A 432 -21.43 9.19 -20.73
C GLU A 432 -20.16 9.33 -21.58
N VAL A 433 -20.30 9.82 -22.82
CA VAL A 433 -19.19 10.01 -23.75
C VAL A 433 -18.30 11.18 -23.30
N ALA A 434 -18.92 12.31 -22.92
CA ALA A 434 -18.20 13.46 -22.38
C ALA A 434 -17.45 13.09 -21.08
N GLY A 435 -18.09 12.35 -20.17
CA GLY A 435 -17.45 11.88 -18.94
C GLY A 435 -16.24 10.98 -19.20
N ALA A 436 -16.39 10.00 -20.11
CA ALA A 436 -15.28 9.13 -20.51
C ALA A 436 -14.11 9.93 -21.11
N ALA A 437 -14.40 10.92 -21.96
CA ALA A 437 -13.40 11.80 -22.55
C ALA A 437 -12.69 12.64 -21.49
N LEU A 438 -13.43 13.31 -20.60
CA LEU A 438 -12.87 14.11 -19.51
C LEU A 438 -11.94 13.26 -18.63
N GLN A 439 -12.31 12.03 -18.29
CA GLN A 439 -11.48 11.11 -17.51
C GLN A 439 -10.23 10.64 -18.29
N ALA A 440 -10.37 10.32 -19.58
CA ALA A 440 -9.25 9.89 -20.42
C ALA A 440 -8.17 10.96 -20.57
N LEU A 441 -8.54 12.24 -20.52
CA LEU A 441 -7.60 13.36 -20.56
C LEU A 441 -6.66 13.42 -19.34
N ALA A 442 -6.92 12.69 -18.25
CA ALA A 442 -5.95 12.52 -17.18
C ALA A 442 -4.62 11.89 -17.68
N LYS A 443 -4.73 10.88 -18.55
CA LYS A 443 -3.58 10.15 -19.12
C LYS A 443 -3.13 10.75 -20.46
N LEU A 444 -4.08 11.15 -21.29
CA LEU A 444 -3.80 11.61 -22.66
C LEU A 444 -3.57 13.11 -22.77
N GLY A 445 -4.14 13.90 -21.86
CA GLY A 445 -4.20 15.35 -21.96
C GLY A 445 -2.85 16.04 -21.80
N ASP A 446 -2.78 17.25 -22.31
CA ASP A 446 -1.65 18.17 -22.13
C ASP A 446 -2.16 19.59 -21.81
N ALA A 447 -1.28 20.59 -21.90
CA ALA A 447 -1.66 21.99 -21.73
C ALA A 447 -2.81 22.44 -22.67
N THR A 448 -2.96 21.86 -23.87
CA THR A 448 -4.03 22.20 -24.82
C THR A 448 -5.39 21.64 -24.42
N SER A 449 -5.41 20.59 -23.58
CA SER A 449 -6.63 20.01 -23.01
C SER A 449 -7.16 20.78 -21.79
N VAL A 450 -6.37 21.68 -21.21
CA VAL A 450 -6.78 22.42 -19.99
C VAL A 450 -8.04 23.27 -20.19
N PRO A 451 -8.19 24.06 -21.27
CA PRO A 451 -9.39 24.90 -21.45
C PRO A 451 -10.70 24.11 -21.45
N VAL A 452 -10.73 22.93 -22.09
CA VAL A 452 -11.96 22.10 -22.11
C VAL A 452 -12.27 21.52 -20.74
N LEU A 453 -11.25 21.10 -19.98
CA LEU A 453 -11.41 20.61 -18.62
C LEU A 453 -11.90 21.71 -17.68
N VAL A 454 -11.37 22.94 -17.81
CA VAL A 454 -11.82 24.10 -17.03
C VAL A 454 -13.28 24.43 -17.33
N LYS A 455 -13.70 24.37 -18.59
CA LYS A 455 -15.10 24.59 -19.01
C LYS A 455 -16.04 23.55 -18.38
N ALA A 456 -15.62 22.30 -18.26
CA ALA A 456 -16.41 21.24 -17.61
C ALA A 456 -16.58 21.41 -16.08
N ILE A 457 -15.84 22.33 -15.45
CA ILE A 457 -15.99 22.70 -14.03
C ILE A 457 -16.98 23.87 -13.85
N ALA A 458 -17.33 24.56 -14.94
CA ALA A 458 -18.18 25.73 -14.87
C ALA A 458 -19.61 25.40 -14.40
N LYS A 459 -20.27 26.41 -13.84
CA LYS A 459 -21.65 26.30 -13.34
C LYS A 459 -22.60 25.86 -14.46
N GLY A 460 -23.40 24.83 -14.19
CA GLY A 460 -24.34 24.25 -15.15
C GLY A 460 -23.87 22.95 -15.80
N ALA A 461 -22.59 22.58 -15.65
CA ALA A 461 -22.10 21.25 -16.00
C ALA A 461 -22.60 20.19 -15.00
N PRO A 462 -22.76 18.92 -15.43
CA PRO A 462 -22.99 17.81 -14.52
C PRO A 462 -21.91 17.72 -13.43
N GLU A 463 -22.30 17.48 -12.19
CA GLU A 463 -21.36 17.39 -11.05
C GLU A 463 -20.28 16.33 -11.28
N THR A 464 -20.64 15.20 -11.91
CA THR A 464 -19.73 14.13 -12.28
C THR A 464 -18.64 14.60 -13.26
N HIS A 465 -18.98 15.47 -14.21
CA HIS A 465 -18.02 16.04 -15.17
C HIS A 465 -17.04 16.98 -14.49
N ALA A 466 -17.51 17.81 -13.55
CA ALA A 466 -16.63 18.68 -12.77
C ALA A 466 -15.59 17.86 -11.97
N ILE A 467 -16.01 16.76 -11.33
CA ILE A 467 -15.11 15.85 -10.60
C ILE A 467 -14.09 15.21 -11.54
N MET A 468 -14.54 14.66 -12.68
CA MET A 468 -13.64 14.04 -13.67
C MET A 468 -12.64 15.05 -14.22
N ALA A 469 -13.09 16.26 -14.55
CA ALA A 469 -12.25 17.33 -15.05
C ALA A 469 -11.20 17.77 -14.02
N MET A 470 -11.59 17.94 -12.75
CA MET A 470 -10.66 18.25 -11.67
C MET A 470 -9.61 17.16 -11.48
N ASN A 471 -10.01 15.89 -11.49
CA ASN A 471 -9.08 14.76 -11.37
C ASN A 471 -8.09 14.73 -12.54
N SER A 472 -8.57 14.98 -13.76
CA SER A 472 -7.71 15.06 -14.94
C SER A 472 -6.74 16.22 -14.87
N LEU A 473 -7.18 17.43 -14.49
CA LEU A 473 -6.27 18.57 -14.30
C LEU A 473 -5.18 18.30 -13.25
N LYS A 474 -5.50 17.58 -12.17
CA LYS A 474 -4.52 17.15 -11.17
C LYS A 474 -3.52 16.14 -11.74
N ALA A 475 -3.97 15.22 -12.61
CA ALA A 475 -3.20 14.07 -13.09
C ALA A 475 -2.38 14.31 -14.38
N ILE A 476 -2.71 15.32 -15.20
CA ILE A 476 -1.99 15.60 -16.46
C ILE A 476 -0.48 15.73 -16.21
N GLN A 477 0.31 14.93 -16.94
CA GLN A 477 1.76 14.86 -16.77
C GLN A 477 2.52 15.97 -17.53
N ASP A 478 1.85 16.69 -18.44
CA ASP A 478 2.51 17.74 -19.21
C ASP A 478 3.05 18.86 -18.32
N LYS A 479 4.31 19.24 -18.55
CA LYS A 479 5.02 20.26 -17.76
C LYS A 479 4.42 21.66 -17.92
N ASN A 480 3.73 21.94 -19.02
CA ASN A 480 3.10 23.23 -19.28
C ASN A 480 1.65 23.29 -18.77
N ALA A 481 1.10 22.18 -18.25
CA ALA A 481 -0.28 22.15 -17.76
C ALA A 481 -0.49 23.12 -16.59
N SER A 482 0.47 23.24 -15.66
CA SER A 482 0.37 24.21 -14.56
C SER A 482 0.29 25.66 -15.06
N LYS A 483 1.05 26.01 -16.12
CA LYS A 483 0.99 27.31 -16.77
C LYS A 483 -0.37 27.54 -17.44
N ALA A 484 -0.90 26.56 -18.16
CA ALA A 484 -2.22 26.66 -18.79
C ALA A 484 -3.36 26.78 -17.76
N ILE A 485 -3.25 26.08 -16.63
CA ILE A 485 -4.20 26.19 -15.50
C ILE A 485 -4.11 27.59 -14.89
N LEU A 486 -2.91 28.12 -14.72
CA LEU A 486 -2.69 29.48 -14.22
C LEU A 486 -3.31 30.54 -15.15
N ASP A 487 -3.14 30.40 -16.47
CA ASP A 487 -3.75 31.32 -17.43
C ASP A 487 -5.27 31.23 -17.41
N SER A 488 -5.82 30.01 -17.25
CA SER A 488 -7.27 29.80 -17.07
C SER A 488 -7.80 30.39 -15.77
N LEU A 489 -7.00 30.35 -14.68
CA LEU A 489 -7.36 30.93 -13.39
C LEU A 489 -7.62 32.44 -13.50
N LYS A 490 -6.81 33.16 -14.28
CA LYS A 490 -6.90 34.63 -14.43
C LYS A 490 -8.24 35.07 -15.02
N SER A 491 -8.73 34.35 -16.02
CA SER A 491 -9.98 34.66 -16.74
C SER A 491 -11.21 33.92 -16.20
N ALA A 492 -11.06 33.00 -15.24
CA ALA A 492 -12.15 32.18 -14.74
C ALA A 492 -13.17 32.98 -13.89
N ALA A 493 -14.43 32.56 -13.94
CA ALA A 493 -15.45 33.04 -13.00
C ALA A 493 -15.11 32.61 -11.55
N PRO A 494 -15.56 33.35 -10.51
CA PRO A 494 -15.21 33.05 -9.11
C PRO A 494 -15.48 31.61 -8.67
N ALA A 495 -16.59 31.01 -9.15
CA ALA A 495 -16.95 29.63 -8.85
C ALA A 495 -15.93 28.60 -9.38
N VAL A 496 -15.26 28.89 -10.50
CA VAL A 496 -14.23 28.02 -11.11
C VAL A 496 -12.85 28.31 -10.52
N LYS A 497 -12.59 29.54 -10.05
CA LYS A 497 -11.33 29.88 -9.38
C LYS A 497 -11.05 29.05 -8.12
N VAL A 498 -12.10 28.68 -7.38
CA VAL A 498 -11.98 27.85 -6.16
C VAL A 498 -11.36 26.46 -6.45
N PRO A 499 -11.95 25.62 -7.33
CA PRO A 499 -11.38 24.31 -7.65
C PRO A 499 -10.02 24.42 -8.37
N LEU A 500 -9.78 25.46 -9.19
CA LEU A 500 -8.47 25.63 -9.83
C LEU A 500 -7.34 25.94 -8.83
N ALA A 501 -7.63 26.69 -7.75
CA ALA A 501 -6.66 26.89 -6.68
C ALA A 501 -6.27 25.56 -6.01
N GLU A 502 -7.23 24.65 -5.80
CA GLU A 502 -6.97 23.30 -5.26
C GLU A 502 -6.12 22.43 -6.20
N VAL A 503 -6.40 22.51 -7.50
CA VAL A 503 -5.59 21.83 -8.53
C VAL A 503 -4.14 22.32 -8.48
N LEU A 504 -3.91 23.62 -8.41
CA LEU A 504 -2.57 24.22 -8.36
C LEU A 504 -1.79 23.80 -7.10
N VAL A 505 -2.47 23.66 -5.96
CA VAL A 505 -1.89 23.10 -4.73
C VAL A 505 -1.45 21.66 -4.94
N THR A 506 -2.32 20.81 -5.48
CA THR A 506 -2.03 19.37 -5.71
C THR A 506 -0.84 19.20 -6.65
N ARG A 507 -0.75 20.06 -7.67
CA ARG A 507 0.36 20.10 -8.63
C ARG A 507 1.63 20.79 -8.10
N GLN A 508 1.60 21.37 -6.90
CA GLN A 508 2.69 22.13 -6.30
C GLN A 508 3.18 23.31 -7.17
N ALA A 509 2.27 23.96 -7.89
CA ALA A 509 2.58 25.03 -8.85
C ALA A 509 2.91 26.35 -8.12
N ARG A 510 4.16 26.49 -7.62
CA ARG A 510 4.63 27.69 -6.91
C ARG A 510 4.64 28.95 -7.77
N GLU A 511 4.76 28.80 -9.09
CA GLU A 511 4.61 29.88 -10.06
C GLU A 511 3.23 30.54 -10.04
N ALA A 512 2.22 29.91 -9.43
CA ALA A 512 0.88 30.46 -9.30
C ALA A 512 0.71 31.48 -8.16
N VAL A 513 1.71 31.62 -7.27
CA VAL A 513 1.63 32.51 -6.09
C VAL A 513 1.21 33.93 -6.47
N PRO A 514 1.77 34.61 -7.49
CA PRO A 514 1.33 35.96 -7.86
C PRO A 514 -0.15 36.05 -8.23
N ALA A 515 -0.67 35.12 -9.03
CA ALA A 515 -2.09 35.14 -9.41
C ALA A 515 -3.02 34.79 -8.23
N LEU A 516 -2.57 33.92 -7.32
CA LEU A 516 -3.30 33.62 -6.10
C LEU A 516 -3.35 34.83 -5.15
N LEU A 517 -2.29 35.65 -5.08
CA LEU A 517 -2.30 36.91 -4.34
C LEU A 517 -3.34 37.89 -4.91
N GLU A 518 -3.40 38.04 -6.23
CA GLU A 518 -4.42 38.86 -6.90
C GLU A 518 -5.84 38.34 -6.61
N GLN A 519 -6.06 37.02 -6.66
CA GLN A 519 -7.35 36.41 -6.31
C GLN A 519 -7.72 36.63 -4.84
N ALA A 520 -6.75 36.53 -3.93
CA ALA A 520 -6.97 36.74 -2.49
C ALA A 520 -7.36 38.19 -2.14
N ALA A 521 -6.86 39.16 -2.92
CA ALA A 521 -7.23 40.57 -2.78
C ALA A 521 -8.62 40.91 -3.37
N GLY A 522 -9.28 39.96 -4.04
CA GLY A 522 -10.57 40.15 -4.70
C GLY A 522 -11.77 40.36 -3.77
N GLU A 523 -12.96 40.52 -4.38
CA GLU A 523 -14.22 40.82 -3.69
C GLU A 523 -15.05 39.59 -3.34
N GLU A 524 -14.89 38.47 -4.05
CA GLU A 524 -15.71 37.28 -3.84
C GLU A 524 -15.14 36.42 -2.69
N PRO A 525 -15.88 36.24 -1.57
CA PRO A 525 -15.31 35.65 -0.36
C PRO A 525 -14.86 34.20 -0.49
N LYS A 526 -15.58 33.35 -1.23
CA LYS A 526 -15.19 31.94 -1.36
C LYS A 526 -13.92 31.78 -2.18
N SER A 527 -13.77 32.57 -3.25
CA SER A 527 -12.62 32.65 -4.12
C SER A 527 -11.40 33.21 -3.39
N ALA A 528 -11.57 34.29 -2.63
CA ALA A 528 -10.49 34.86 -1.81
C ALA A 528 -10.02 33.87 -0.73
N ALA A 529 -10.95 33.23 -0.01
CA ALA A 529 -10.62 32.24 1.01
C ALA A 529 -9.91 31.00 0.42
N ALA A 530 -10.31 30.55 -0.77
CA ALA A 530 -9.62 29.46 -1.47
C ALA A 530 -8.19 29.85 -1.88
N ALA A 531 -8.00 31.09 -2.33
CA ALA A 531 -6.67 31.60 -2.67
C ALA A 531 -5.76 31.67 -1.45
N PHE A 532 -6.23 32.19 -0.31
CA PHE A 532 -5.44 32.17 0.94
C PHE A 532 -5.07 30.75 1.37
N ARG A 533 -6.01 29.79 1.34
CA ARG A 533 -5.68 28.38 1.63
C ARG A 533 -4.60 27.84 0.71
N ALA A 534 -4.67 28.14 -0.59
CA ALA A 534 -3.65 27.74 -1.54
C ALA A 534 -2.29 28.41 -1.28
N LEU A 535 -2.28 29.70 -0.93
CA LEU A 535 -1.08 30.45 -0.57
C LEU A 535 -0.40 29.87 0.68
N GLY A 536 -1.15 29.50 1.71
CA GLY A 536 -0.59 28.86 2.91
C GLY A 536 0.24 27.60 2.61
N LEU A 537 -0.16 26.85 1.57
CA LEU A 537 0.52 25.63 1.14
C LEU A 537 1.67 25.91 0.16
N LEU A 538 1.46 26.79 -0.82
CA LEU A 538 2.39 27.04 -1.93
C LEU A 538 3.45 28.11 -1.66
N ALA A 539 3.11 29.16 -0.91
CA ALA A 539 4.03 30.26 -0.61
C ALA A 539 5.10 29.85 0.40
N ASP A 540 6.29 30.44 0.25
CA ASP A 540 7.40 30.34 1.18
C ASP A 540 7.56 31.64 1.99
N ALA A 541 8.51 31.64 2.93
CA ALA A 541 8.75 32.77 3.83
C ALA A 541 9.06 34.08 3.09
N LYS A 542 9.60 34.03 1.86
CA LYS A 542 9.93 35.24 1.07
C LYS A 542 8.67 35.92 0.54
N GLN A 543 7.55 35.22 0.43
CA GLN A 543 6.28 35.81 -0.03
C GLN A 543 5.33 36.17 1.13
N LEU A 544 5.76 36.01 2.38
CA LEU A 544 4.93 36.32 3.55
C LEU A 544 4.43 37.76 3.55
N ASP A 545 5.30 38.74 3.27
CA ASP A 545 4.91 40.16 3.21
C ASP A 545 3.84 40.42 2.15
N ALA A 546 3.92 39.73 1.01
CA ALA A 546 2.94 39.83 -0.05
C ALA A 546 1.59 39.22 0.36
N VAL A 547 1.59 38.09 1.08
CA VAL A 547 0.36 37.47 1.63
C VAL A 547 -0.29 38.38 2.67
N ILE A 548 0.50 39.01 3.54
CA ILE A 548 0.00 40.00 4.52
C ILE A 548 -0.58 41.21 3.79
N GLN A 549 0.08 41.72 2.74
CA GLN A 549 -0.43 42.82 1.92
C GLN A 549 -1.74 42.42 1.20
N ALA A 550 -1.86 41.19 0.72
CA ALA A 550 -3.10 40.68 0.12
C ALA A 550 -4.24 40.62 1.15
N MET A 551 -3.96 40.22 2.39
CA MET A 551 -4.93 40.28 3.49
C MET A 551 -5.36 41.74 3.78
N ALA A 552 -4.42 42.68 3.78
CA ALA A 552 -4.69 44.11 4.02
C ALA A 552 -5.57 44.74 2.93
N SER A 553 -5.36 44.33 1.68
CA SER A 553 -6.04 44.86 0.49
C SER A 553 -7.28 44.07 0.09
N SER A 554 -7.56 42.95 0.76
CA SER A 554 -8.70 42.10 0.46
C SER A 554 -10.02 42.84 0.69
N LYS A 555 -10.89 42.77 -0.30
CA LYS A 555 -12.25 43.34 -0.23
C LYS A 555 -13.27 42.33 0.31
N ALA A 556 -12.82 41.15 0.73
CA ALA A 556 -13.65 40.05 1.22
C ALA A 556 -13.37 39.73 2.70
N PRO A 557 -13.98 40.45 3.66
CA PRO A 557 -13.68 40.27 5.09
C PRO A 557 -13.98 38.86 5.60
N ALA A 558 -14.93 38.14 5.00
CA ALA A 558 -15.23 36.74 5.34
C ALA A 558 -14.10 35.75 4.98
N ALA A 559 -13.08 36.17 4.20
CA ALA A 559 -11.89 35.39 3.93
C ALA A 559 -10.78 35.57 4.98
N GLY A 560 -10.98 36.43 5.99
CA GLY A 560 -9.95 36.78 6.99
C GLY A 560 -9.39 35.58 7.76
N GLU A 561 -10.24 34.65 8.19
CA GLU A 561 -9.79 33.43 8.88
C GLU A 561 -8.88 32.57 7.99
N ALA A 562 -9.21 32.44 6.70
CA ALA A 562 -8.37 31.71 5.77
C ALA A 562 -7.02 32.40 5.56
N ALA A 563 -6.99 33.73 5.56
CA ALA A 563 -5.75 34.51 5.49
C ALA A 563 -4.88 34.34 6.74
N GLU A 564 -5.48 34.41 7.94
CA GLU A 564 -4.78 34.18 9.21
C GLU A 564 -4.12 32.79 9.24
N ARG A 565 -4.86 31.74 8.88
CA ARG A 565 -4.32 30.37 8.80
C ARG A 565 -3.22 30.22 7.73
N ALA A 566 -3.36 30.89 6.59
CA ALA A 566 -2.35 30.88 5.54
C ALA A 566 -1.03 31.48 6.03
N ILE A 567 -1.11 32.62 6.73
CA ILE A 567 0.05 33.29 7.31
C ILE A 567 0.70 32.40 8.36
N LEU A 568 -0.07 31.82 9.29
CA LEU A 568 0.44 30.88 10.29
C LEU A 568 1.18 29.70 9.66
N GLY A 569 0.60 29.07 8.62
CA GLY A 569 1.25 27.97 7.90
C GLY A 569 2.54 28.38 7.16
N ILE A 570 2.68 29.65 6.77
CA ILE A 570 3.93 30.16 6.19
C ILE A 570 4.97 30.45 7.30
N LEU A 571 4.55 30.99 8.44
CA LEU A 571 5.41 31.27 9.59
C LEU A 571 6.08 30.01 10.14
N GLU A 572 5.37 28.88 10.14
CA GLU A 572 5.93 27.58 10.54
C GLU A 572 7.11 27.13 9.67
N LYS A 573 7.19 27.62 8.42
CA LYS A 573 8.29 27.33 7.49
C LYS A 573 9.55 28.14 7.79
N ILE A 574 9.50 29.11 8.70
CA ILE A 574 10.68 29.86 9.16
C ILE A 574 11.41 29.01 10.22
N PRO A 575 12.69 28.65 9.99
CA PRO A 575 13.45 27.78 10.91
C PRO A 575 13.62 28.37 12.31
N GLU A 576 13.93 29.67 12.41
CA GLU A 576 14.17 30.34 13.68
C GLU A 576 12.85 30.72 14.37
N ALA A 577 12.38 29.87 15.29
CA ALA A 577 11.15 30.10 16.05
C ALA A 577 11.09 31.49 16.71
N ALA A 578 12.21 31.98 17.26
CA ALA A 578 12.30 33.29 17.90
C ALA A 578 12.04 34.48 16.95
N ARG A 579 12.21 34.30 15.64
CA ARG A 579 12.02 35.37 14.63
C ARG A 579 10.68 35.27 13.90
N ARG A 580 9.86 34.26 14.19
CA ARG A 580 8.57 34.08 13.52
C ARG A 580 7.61 35.24 13.79
N ALA A 581 7.74 35.94 14.92
CA ALA A 581 6.90 37.08 15.23
C ALA A 581 7.29 38.35 14.46
N ASP A 582 8.56 38.50 14.06
CA ASP A 582 9.11 39.73 13.50
C ASP A 582 8.34 40.26 12.28
N PRO A 583 7.99 39.45 11.26
CA PRO A 583 7.23 39.92 10.11
C PRO A 583 5.84 40.44 10.49
N ILE A 584 5.21 39.82 11.49
CA ILE A 584 3.87 40.18 11.97
C ILE A 584 3.92 41.46 12.79
N LEU A 585 4.97 41.64 13.60
CA LEU A 585 5.23 42.88 14.34
C LEU A 585 5.45 44.06 13.38
N LEU A 586 6.24 43.86 12.32
CA LEU A 586 6.43 44.87 11.27
C LEU A 586 5.11 45.20 10.56
N ALA A 587 4.31 44.19 10.23
CA ALA A 587 2.98 44.39 9.64
C ALA A 587 2.03 45.14 10.58
N TYR A 588 2.05 44.84 11.87
CA TYR A 588 1.20 45.48 12.87
C TYR A 588 1.51 46.98 13.00
N ALA A 589 2.78 47.36 12.92
CA ALA A 589 3.19 48.77 12.85
C ALA A 589 2.79 49.44 11.53
N LYS A 590 2.80 48.69 10.42
CA LYS A 590 2.52 49.21 9.06
C LYS A 590 1.03 49.46 8.79
N TYR A 591 0.13 48.62 9.33
CA TYR A 591 -1.30 48.66 8.99
C TYR A 591 -2.17 49.08 10.19
N PRO A 592 -2.59 50.36 10.27
CA PRO A 592 -3.28 50.91 11.45
C PRO A 592 -4.77 50.55 11.54
N ALA A 593 -5.37 50.01 10.48
CA ALA A 593 -6.80 49.72 10.44
C ALA A 593 -7.22 48.70 11.54
N PRO A 594 -8.26 48.98 12.35
CA PRO A 594 -8.64 48.12 13.48
C PRO A 594 -8.85 46.65 13.12
N ALA A 595 -9.56 46.37 12.03
CA ALA A 595 -9.80 45.00 11.57
C ALA A 595 -8.49 44.24 11.26
N MET A 596 -7.52 44.92 10.65
CA MET A 596 -6.21 44.35 10.34
C MET A 596 -5.39 44.12 11.60
N ARG A 597 -5.40 45.08 12.53
CA ARG A 597 -4.73 44.96 13.83
C ARG A 597 -5.30 43.79 14.62
N CYS A 598 -6.61 43.58 14.63
CA CYS A 598 -7.23 42.41 15.24
C CYS A 598 -6.72 41.10 14.64
N ALA A 599 -6.67 40.97 13.30
CA ALA A 599 -6.15 39.77 12.64
C ALA A 599 -4.69 39.49 13.01
N LEU A 600 -3.83 40.51 12.96
CA LEU A 600 -2.41 40.40 13.30
C LEU A 600 -2.21 40.05 14.79
N LEU A 601 -3.05 40.57 15.71
CA LEU A 601 -3.00 40.21 17.13
C LEU A 601 -3.37 38.74 17.38
N ARG A 602 -4.30 38.16 16.61
CA ARG A 602 -4.60 36.72 16.70
C ARG A 602 -3.38 35.88 16.28
N ILE A 603 -2.74 36.25 15.17
CA ILE A 603 -1.53 35.58 14.68
C ILE A 603 -0.39 35.69 15.70
N LEU A 604 -0.17 36.88 16.30
CA LEU A 604 0.81 37.07 17.37
C LEU A 604 0.49 36.22 18.61
N GLY A 605 -0.79 36.14 18.99
CA GLY A 605 -1.26 35.34 20.11
C GLY A 605 -1.04 33.84 19.95
N GLU A 606 -0.99 33.33 18.72
CA GLU A 606 -0.68 31.91 18.44
C GLU A 606 0.83 31.65 18.31
N ASN A 607 1.58 32.57 17.71
CA ASN A 607 3.01 32.42 17.47
C ASN A 607 3.87 32.64 18.74
N GLY A 608 3.40 33.52 19.63
CA GLY A 608 4.09 33.84 20.88
C GLY A 608 5.39 34.63 20.69
N GLY A 609 6.22 34.62 21.73
CA GLY A 609 7.49 35.35 21.78
C GLY A 609 7.44 36.65 22.61
N PRO A 610 8.56 37.05 23.23
CA PRO A 610 8.56 38.16 24.20
C PRO A 610 8.12 39.49 23.58
N THR A 611 8.60 39.83 22.39
CA THR A 611 8.23 41.09 21.70
C THR A 611 6.79 41.09 21.21
N ALA A 612 6.25 39.92 20.85
CA ALA A 612 4.84 39.74 20.54
C ALA A 612 3.98 39.94 21.79
N LEU A 613 4.42 39.42 22.95
CA LEU A 613 3.73 39.58 24.23
C LEU A 613 3.63 41.05 24.61
N ASP A 614 4.73 41.79 24.52
CA ASP A 614 4.76 43.23 24.80
C ASP A 614 3.79 44.00 23.90
N THR A 615 3.73 43.63 22.61
CA THR A 615 2.83 44.25 21.64
C THR A 615 1.35 43.97 21.95
N VAL A 616 1.02 42.73 22.33
CA VAL A 616 -0.34 42.36 22.74
C VAL A 616 -0.72 43.06 24.04
N LEU A 617 0.19 43.16 25.02
CA LEU A 617 -0.04 43.88 26.27
C LEU A 617 -0.31 45.38 26.03
N ALA A 618 0.42 46.01 25.10
CA ALA A 618 0.16 47.39 24.71
C ALA A 618 -1.23 47.54 24.06
N ALA A 619 -1.64 46.59 23.23
CA ALA A 619 -2.92 46.61 22.52
C ALA A 619 -4.15 46.47 23.44
N ILE A 620 -4.00 45.94 24.66
CA ILE A 620 -5.08 45.89 25.66
C ILE A 620 -5.56 47.30 26.05
N LYS A 621 -4.69 48.31 25.90
CA LYS A 621 -4.98 49.72 26.20
C LYS A 621 -5.34 50.54 24.96
N ASP A 622 -5.60 49.88 23.83
CA ASP A 622 -5.91 50.57 22.57
C ASP A 622 -7.19 51.41 22.64
N SER A 623 -7.30 52.46 21.85
CA SER A 623 -8.53 53.27 21.77
C SER A 623 -9.71 52.51 21.17
N ASP A 624 -9.47 51.57 20.25
CA ASP A 624 -10.52 50.78 19.59
C ASP A 624 -10.92 49.56 20.46
N SER A 625 -12.22 49.39 20.71
CA SER A 625 -12.72 48.32 21.57
C SER A 625 -12.50 46.92 20.99
N ASN A 626 -12.57 46.76 19.66
CA ASN A 626 -12.35 45.45 19.03
C ASN A 626 -10.89 45.04 19.12
N VAL A 627 -9.97 46.01 18.99
CA VAL A 627 -8.52 45.77 19.16
C VAL A 627 -8.23 45.35 20.59
N ARG A 628 -8.77 46.06 21.60
CA ARG A 628 -8.64 45.68 23.02
C ARG A 628 -9.17 44.28 23.29
N ASP A 629 -10.40 43.99 22.84
CA ASP A 629 -11.04 42.69 23.06
C ASP A 629 -10.25 41.56 22.41
N THR A 630 -9.69 41.80 21.21
CA THR A 630 -8.86 40.82 20.51
C THR A 630 -7.52 40.62 21.21
N ALA A 631 -6.88 41.68 21.70
CA ALA A 631 -5.64 41.59 22.47
C ALA A 631 -5.83 40.79 23.77
N VAL A 632 -6.94 41.00 24.49
CA VAL A 632 -7.27 40.22 25.69
C VAL A 632 -7.46 38.73 25.36
N ARG A 633 -8.14 38.41 24.26
CA ARG A 633 -8.31 37.02 23.81
C ARG A 633 -7.00 36.38 23.37
N ALA A 634 -6.17 37.12 22.64
CA ALA A 634 -4.83 36.67 22.23
C ALA A 634 -3.96 36.38 23.46
N LEU A 635 -3.96 37.28 24.45
CA LEU A 635 -3.25 37.07 25.71
C LEU A 635 -3.81 35.85 26.47
N ALA A 636 -5.13 35.72 26.61
CA ALA A 636 -5.74 34.57 27.28
C ALA A 636 -5.38 33.21 26.63
N ASN A 637 -5.15 33.22 25.31
CA ASN A 637 -4.78 32.04 24.52
C ASN A 637 -3.27 31.88 24.29
N TRP A 638 -2.42 32.67 24.96
CA TRP A 638 -0.96 32.65 24.77
C TRP A 638 -0.35 31.23 24.88
N PRO A 639 0.65 30.87 24.05
CA PRO A 639 1.10 29.48 23.95
C PRO A 639 1.95 29.01 25.14
N ASP A 640 2.62 29.91 25.86
CA ASP A 640 3.62 29.56 26.87
C ASP A 640 3.47 30.31 28.21
N ALA A 641 4.26 29.88 29.19
CA ALA A 641 4.19 30.39 30.57
C ALA A 641 4.68 31.84 30.73
N ALA A 642 5.34 32.44 29.73
CA ALA A 642 5.86 33.81 29.85
C ALA A 642 4.75 34.84 30.05
N ALA A 643 3.55 34.56 29.54
CA ALA A 643 2.38 35.42 29.72
C ALA A 643 1.71 35.31 31.10
N LEU A 644 2.05 34.33 31.94
CA LEU A 644 1.32 34.07 33.19
C LEU A 644 1.25 35.29 34.11
N LYS A 645 2.41 35.88 34.42
CA LYS A 645 2.52 37.03 35.32
C LYS A 645 1.93 38.31 34.70
N PRO A 646 2.27 38.68 33.45
CA PRO A 646 1.61 39.83 32.80
C PRO A 646 0.10 39.67 32.72
N MET A 647 -0.40 38.45 32.48
CA MET A 647 -1.83 38.17 32.40
C MET A 647 -2.55 38.30 33.75
N SER A 648 -1.95 37.85 34.86
CA SER A 648 -2.55 38.02 36.20
C SER A 648 -2.57 39.49 36.62
N GLU A 649 -1.52 40.25 36.29
CA GLU A 649 -1.46 41.70 36.49
C GLU A 649 -2.56 42.43 35.71
N GLN A 650 -2.77 42.07 34.43
CA GLN A 650 -3.87 42.63 33.64
C GLN A 650 -5.24 42.22 34.18
N ALA A 651 -5.40 40.98 34.67
CA ALA A 651 -6.66 40.52 35.28
C ALA A 651 -7.02 41.31 36.55
N ARG A 652 -6.00 41.72 37.33
CA ARG A 652 -6.16 42.57 38.52
C ARG A 652 -6.62 43.99 38.17
N GLN A 653 -6.11 44.54 37.07
CA GLN A 653 -6.39 45.92 36.63
C GLN A 653 -7.58 46.03 35.67
N ALA A 654 -8.17 44.90 35.27
CA ALA A 654 -9.25 44.86 34.28
C ALA A 654 -10.50 45.61 34.76
N ALA A 655 -10.88 46.66 34.04
CA ALA A 655 -12.13 47.38 34.26
C ALA A 655 -13.37 46.59 33.80
N SER A 656 -13.21 45.72 32.79
CA SER A 656 -14.27 44.88 32.24
C SER A 656 -14.33 43.52 32.95
N PRO A 657 -15.49 43.12 33.51
CA PRO A 657 -15.68 41.78 34.08
C PRO A 657 -15.40 40.67 33.07
N THR A 658 -15.75 40.89 31.81
CA THR A 658 -15.50 39.91 30.72
C THR A 658 -14.01 39.73 30.47
N HIS A 659 -13.23 40.81 30.47
CA HIS A 659 -11.78 40.72 30.31
C HIS A 659 -11.11 40.02 31.49
N GLN A 660 -11.52 40.37 32.72
CA GLN A 660 -11.03 39.70 33.92
C GLN A 660 -11.27 38.19 33.84
N VAL A 661 -12.48 37.77 33.46
CA VAL A 661 -12.82 36.35 33.31
C VAL A 661 -11.95 35.65 32.25
N LEU A 662 -11.76 36.26 31.07
CA LEU A 662 -10.94 35.67 30.01
C LEU A 662 -9.48 35.50 30.45
N LEU A 663 -8.90 36.52 31.09
CA LEU A 663 -7.52 36.49 31.57
C LEU A 663 -7.33 35.48 32.70
N LEU A 664 -8.24 35.40 33.67
CA LEU A 664 -8.16 34.40 34.73
C LEU A 664 -8.25 32.96 34.19
N ARG A 665 -9.11 32.72 33.20
CA ARG A 665 -9.18 31.42 32.51
C ARG A 665 -7.88 31.11 31.75
N GLY A 666 -7.28 32.12 31.12
CA GLY A 666 -5.96 32.01 30.49
C GLY A 666 -4.86 31.65 31.49
N CYS A 667 -4.81 32.32 32.65
CA CYS A 667 -3.87 32.01 33.72
C CYS A 667 -4.01 30.56 34.20
N LEU A 668 -5.25 30.10 34.42
CA LEU A 668 -5.54 28.72 34.82
C LEU A 668 -5.13 27.70 33.76
N ARG A 669 -5.36 27.99 32.48
CA ARG A 669 -4.87 27.16 31.37
C ARG A 669 -3.35 27.06 31.40
N LEU A 670 -2.63 28.18 31.51
CA LEU A 670 -1.17 28.21 31.59
C LEU A 670 -0.63 27.50 32.84
N LEU A 671 -1.33 27.57 33.97
CA LEU A 671 -1.00 26.81 35.19
C LEU A 671 -1.16 25.30 35.02
N GLY A 672 -2.10 24.87 34.15
CA GLY A 672 -2.28 23.46 33.80
C GLY A 672 -1.26 22.92 32.78
N LEU A 673 -0.51 23.77 32.07
CA LEU A 673 0.51 23.32 31.12
C LEU A 673 1.77 22.80 31.83
N PRO A 674 2.44 21.76 31.28
CA PRO A 674 3.74 21.33 31.77
C PRO A 674 4.73 22.49 31.77
N SER A 675 5.43 22.68 32.89
CA SER A 675 6.37 23.80 33.05
C SER A 675 7.47 23.43 34.05
N GLN A 676 8.61 24.13 33.97
CA GLN A 676 9.70 24.01 34.94
C GLN A 676 9.53 24.95 36.15
N ARG A 677 8.32 25.49 36.37
CA ARG A 677 8.05 26.39 37.51
C ARG A 677 8.22 25.64 38.84
N PRO A 678 8.90 26.25 39.82
CA PRO A 678 8.93 25.72 41.18
C PRO A 678 7.52 25.50 41.75
N PRO A 679 7.30 24.47 42.59
CA PRO A 679 6.03 24.24 43.25
C PRO A 679 5.54 25.45 44.07
N SER A 680 6.45 26.20 44.68
CA SER A 680 6.15 27.43 45.44
C SER A 680 5.58 28.54 44.56
N GLU A 681 6.15 28.76 43.37
CA GLU A 681 5.66 29.74 42.40
C GLU A 681 4.31 29.34 41.82
N THR A 682 4.12 28.04 41.56
CA THR A 682 2.83 27.49 41.10
C THR A 682 1.75 27.70 42.15
N LEU A 683 2.05 27.42 43.43
CA LEU A 683 1.14 27.67 44.55
C LEU A 683 0.79 29.17 44.68
N ALA A 684 1.79 30.04 44.59
CA ALA A 684 1.58 31.49 44.66
C ALA A 684 0.70 32.01 43.52
N ALA A 685 0.88 31.49 42.30
CA ALA A 685 0.06 31.85 41.16
C ALA A 685 -1.40 31.38 41.30
N TYR A 686 -1.65 30.18 41.84
CA TYR A 686 -3.01 29.74 42.18
C TYR A 686 -3.64 30.61 43.28
N ALA A 687 -2.87 30.98 44.31
CA ALA A 687 -3.34 31.88 45.36
C ALA A 687 -3.75 33.25 44.79
N GLU A 688 -2.93 33.80 43.89
CA GLU A 688 -3.23 35.05 43.20
C GLU A 688 -4.52 34.93 42.38
N VAL A 689 -4.65 33.92 41.52
CA VAL A 689 -5.85 33.71 40.69
C VAL A 689 -7.10 33.55 41.56
N LEU A 690 -7.04 32.77 42.65
CA LEU A 690 -8.14 32.59 43.59
C LEU A 690 -8.55 33.91 44.25
N SER A 691 -7.58 34.77 44.60
CA SER A 691 -7.87 36.09 45.20
C SER A 691 -8.56 37.06 44.22
N LEU A 692 -8.32 36.89 42.92
CA LEU A 692 -8.92 37.71 41.85
C LEU A 692 -10.25 37.14 41.35
N ALA A 693 -10.53 35.85 41.60
CA ALA A 693 -11.72 35.16 41.12
C ALA A 693 -12.97 35.58 41.92
N LYS A 694 -13.81 36.41 41.31
CA LYS A 694 -15.07 36.90 41.91
C LYS A 694 -16.25 35.95 41.70
N ARG A 695 -16.24 35.13 40.65
CA ARG A 695 -17.36 34.24 40.31
C ARG A 695 -17.06 32.80 40.74
N PRO A 696 -18.09 32.00 41.06
CA PRO A 696 -17.92 30.60 41.42
C PRO A 696 -17.20 29.79 40.34
N GLU A 697 -17.49 30.01 39.06
CA GLU A 697 -16.91 29.20 37.96
C GLU A 697 -15.38 29.27 37.89
N GLU A 698 -14.79 30.46 38.01
CA GLU A 698 -13.34 30.59 38.00
C GLU A 698 -12.71 30.01 39.28
N LYS A 699 -13.37 30.12 40.43
CA LYS A 699 -12.93 29.46 41.68
C LYS A 699 -12.97 27.93 41.55
N LYS A 700 -14.00 27.36 40.92
CA LYS A 700 -14.12 25.92 40.64
C LYS A 700 -13.02 25.44 39.70
N MET A 701 -12.76 26.17 38.62
CA MET A 701 -11.65 25.86 37.70
C MET A 701 -10.30 25.92 38.42
N ALA A 702 -10.08 26.92 39.27
CA ALA A 702 -8.87 27.05 40.05
C ALA A 702 -8.69 25.91 41.06
N LEU A 703 -9.75 25.51 41.76
CA LEU A 703 -9.75 24.36 42.67
C LEU A 703 -9.41 23.05 41.95
N SER A 704 -10.00 22.82 40.78
CA SER A 704 -9.70 21.66 39.94
C SER A 704 -8.24 21.64 39.47
N GLY A 705 -7.73 22.77 38.98
CA GLY A 705 -6.33 22.91 38.57
C GLY A 705 -5.35 22.73 39.74
N LEU A 706 -5.64 23.35 40.88
CA LEU A 706 -4.82 23.25 42.10
C LEU A 706 -4.73 21.80 42.60
N ALA A 707 -5.85 21.06 42.56
CA ALA A 707 -5.87 19.64 42.90
C ALA A 707 -5.12 18.75 41.90
N ALA A 708 -4.94 19.18 40.66
CA ALA A 708 -4.15 18.46 39.66
C ALA A 708 -2.64 18.80 39.74
N ALA A 709 -2.29 19.97 40.27
CA ALA A 709 -0.94 20.52 40.25
C ALA A 709 0.08 19.79 41.15
N LYS A 710 -0.36 18.96 42.11
CA LYS A 710 0.51 18.20 43.03
C LYS A 710 1.54 19.07 43.77
N VAL A 711 1.16 20.28 44.17
CA VAL A 711 2.05 21.21 44.87
C VAL A 711 1.85 21.15 46.40
N PRO A 712 2.92 21.07 47.21
CA PRO A 712 2.82 21.23 48.66
C PRO A 712 2.20 22.58 49.02
N GLY A 713 1.43 22.64 50.12
CA GLY A 713 0.74 23.82 50.59
C GLY A 713 -0.60 24.11 49.91
N ALA A 714 -0.99 23.35 48.87
CA ALA A 714 -2.26 23.51 48.15
C ALA A 714 -3.49 23.44 49.07
N LEU A 715 -3.42 22.62 50.13
CA LEU A 715 -4.51 22.46 51.09
C LEU A 715 -4.88 23.77 51.78
N LYS A 716 -3.90 24.65 52.03
CA LYS A 716 -4.14 25.96 52.67
C LYS A 716 -5.01 26.89 51.82
N LEU A 717 -4.99 26.72 50.49
CA LEU A 717 -5.82 27.50 49.57
C LEU A 717 -7.19 26.88 49.35
N ALA A 718 -7.30 25.54 49.36
CA ALA A 718 -8.55 24.83 49.11
C ALA A 718 -9.46 24.73 50.34
N ALA A 719 -8.91 24.55 51.55
CA ALA A 719 -9.69 24.32 52.77
C ALA A 719 -10.63 25.48 53.16
N PRO A 720 -10.24 26.78 53.04
CA PRO A 720 -11.16 27.89 53.35
C PRO A 720 -12.39 27.95 52.44
N LEU A 721 -12.28 27.42 51.21
CA LEU A 721 -13.37 27.44 50.23
C LEU A 721 -14.45 26.38 50.50
N LEU A 722 -14.24 25.50 51.49
CA LEU A 722 -15.27 24.58 51.99
C LEU A 722 -16.42 25.32 52.67
N ASP A 723 -16.14 26.51 53.24
CA ASP A 723 -17.12 27.32 53.94
C ASP A 723 -17.91 28.25 52.97
N GLU A 724 -17.61 28.21 51.66
CA GLU A 724 -18.31 28.98 50.62
C GLU A 724 -19.39 28.14 49.89
N PRO A 725 -20.70 28.38 50.10
CA PRO A 725 -21.77 27.51 49.57
C PRO A 725 -21.75 27.33 48.05
N ALA A 726 -21.28 28.33 47.30
CA ALA A 726 -21.26 28.29 45.83
C ALA A 726 -20.16 27.38 45.23
N VAL A 727 -19.14 27.01 46.01
CA VAL A 727 -17.97 26.21 45.55
C VAL A 727 -17.57 25.08 46.53
N GLN A 728 -18.31 24.91 47.63
CA GLN A 728 -18.00 23.94 48.69
C GLN A 728 -17.87 22.49 48.18
N THR A 729 -18.64 22.10 47.17
CA THR A 729 -18.59 20.75 46.59
C THR A 729 -17.28 20.54 45.83
N GLU A 730 -16.90 21.46 44.94
CA GLU A 730 -15.63 21.39 44.21
C GLU A 730 -14.43 21.53 45.15
N ALA A 731 -14.54 22.33 46.21
CA ALA A 731 -13.53 22.44 47.26
C ALA A 731 -13.35 21.10 48.01
N ALA A 732 -14.44 20.39 48.31
CA ALA A 732 -14.39 19.08 48.95
C ALA A 732 -13.67 18.04 48.07
N LEU A 733 -13.96 18.01 46.76
CA LEU A 733 -13.27 17.15 45.80
C LEU A 733 -11.76 17.48 45.75
N ALA A 734 -11.42 18.77 45.66
CA ALA A 734 -10.04 19.22 45.61
C ALA A 734 -9.26 18.85 46.88
N VAL A 735 -9.84 19.04 48.07
CA VAL A 735 -9.22 18.69 49.36
C VAL A 735 -8.86 17.21 49.44
N VAL A 736 -9.79 16.31 49.10
CA VAL A 736 -9.55 14.86 49.10
C VAL A 736 -8.41 14.50 48.15
N GLN A 737 -8.44 15.06 46.94
CA GLN A 737 -7.43 14.79 45.93
C GLN A 737 -6.04 15.34 46.33
N ILE A 738 -5.96 16.54 46.90
CA ILE A 738 -4.70 17.15 47.36
C ILE A 738 -4.06 16.30 48.47
N ILE A 739 -4.85 15.87 49.46
CA ILE A 739 -4.37 15.07 50.59
C ILE A 739 -3.88 13.70 50.12
N LYS A 740 -4.62 13.07 49.19
CA LYS A 740 -4.20 11.82 48.56
C LYS A 740 -2.86 11.95 47.84
N GLN A 741 -2.62 13.09 47.18
CA GLN A 741 -1.41 13.31 46.39
C GLN A 741 -0.20 13.75 47.24
N ASN A 742 -0.42 14.36 48.41
CA ASN A 742 0.62 14.83 49.32
C ASN A 742 0.42 14.28 50.75
N PRO A 743 0.55 12.96 50.97
CA PRO A 743 0.38 12.37 52.29
C PRO A 743 1.50 12.85 53.23
N GLY A 744 1.16 13.68 54.22
CA GLY A 744 2.08 14.16 55.25
C GLY A 744 2.24 15.69 55.33
N ASP A 745 1.71 16.45 54.37
CA ASP A 745 1.73 17.92 54.42
C ASP A 745 0.62 18.45 55.34
N GLY A 746 1.00 18.94 56.53
CA GLY A 746 0.09 19.57 57.49
C GLY A 746 -0.99 18.62 58.05
N ARG A 747 -0.59 17.56 58.77
CA ARG A 747 -1.47 16.48 59.27
C ARG A 747 -2.73 16.96 60.00
N GLU A 748 -2.60 17.92 60.91
CA GLU A 748 -3.75 18.47 61.66
C GLU A 748 -4.70 19.26 60.76
N ALA A 749 -4.15 20.06 59.84
CA ALA A 749 -4.93 20.81 58.85
C ALA A 749 -5.64 19.87 57.85
N ALA A 750 -4.99 18.77 57.45
CA ALA A 750 -5.57 17.74 56.60
C ALA A 750 -6.72 17.01 57.29
N GLN A 751 -6.57 16.65 58.57
CA GLN A 751 -7.63 16.02 59.36
C GLN A 751 -8.85 16.94 59.51
N SER A 752 -8.62 18.21 59.85
CA SER A 752 -9.69 19.21 59.98
C SER A 752 -10.41 19.46 58.65
N ALA A 753 -9.65 19.61 57.55
CA ALA A 753 -10.22 19.82 56.22
C ALA A 753 -11.01 18.60 55.73
N LEU A 754 -10.59 17.36 56.01
CA LEU A 754 -11.34 16.15 55.66
C LEU A 754 -12.64 16.00 56.47
N GLN A 755 -12.62 16.37 57.76
CA GLN A 755 -13.84 16.34 58.60
C GLN A 755 -14.92 17.28 58.06
N LYS A 756 -14.52 18.46 57.56
CA LYS A 756 -15.41 19.39 56.82
C LYS A 756 -15.74 18.89 55.40
N ALA A 757 -14.76 18.25 54.77
CA ALA A 757 -14.75 17.49 53.52
C ALA A 757 -15.96 16.57 53.30
N ILE A 758 -15.95 15.50 54.08
CA ILE A 758 -16.77 14.30 53.98
C ILE A 758 -18.28 14.56 53.90
N PRO A 759 -18.89 15.45 54.72
CA PRO A 759 -20.34 15.69 54.64
C PRO A 759 -20.77 16.38 53.34
N LEU A 760 -19.87 17.07 52.64
CA LEU A 760 -20.15 17.81 51.40
C LEU A 760 -20.00 16.94 50.14
N ILE A 761 -19.52 15.69 50.27
CA ILE A 761 -19.29 14.77 49.15
C ILE A 761 -20.54 13.92 48.93
N SER A 762 -21.15 14.04 47.75
CA SER A 762 -22.32 13.24 47.36
C SER A 762 -21.96 11.88 46.75
N ASP A 763 -20.75 11.71 46.19
CA ASP A 763 -20.30 10.44 45.61
C ASP A 763 -19.92 9.44 46.74
N PRO A 764 -20.64 8.29 46.88
CA PRO A 764 -20.37 7.31 47.92
C PRO A 764 -18.95 6.71 47.88
N LYS A 765 -18.38 6.60 46.67
CA LYS A 765 -17.07 5.96 46.46
C LYS A 765 -15.96 6.90 46.93
N LEU A 766 -16.05 8.18 46.55
CA LEU A 766 -15.12 9.21 46.99
C LEU A 766 -15.26 9.51 48.49
N LYS A 767 -16.49 9.46 49.03
CA LYS A 767 -16.73 9.62 50.47
C LYS A 767 -16.04 8.54 51.29
N LYS A 768 -16.15 7.27 50.88
CA LYS A 768 -15.44 6.14 51.51
C LYS A 768 -13.91 6.30 51.42
N GLU A 769 -13.42 6.83 50.30
CA GLU A 769 -11.99 7.12 50.12
C GLU A 769 -11.52 8.25 51.06
N ALA A 770 -12.28 9.33 51.18
CA ALA A 770 -12.00 10.44 52.10
C ALA A 770 -12.02 9.99 53.58
N GLU A 771 -12.98 9.15 53.98
CA GLU A 771 -13.03 8.53 55.30
C GLU A 771 -11.82 7.60 55.56
N GLY A 772 -11.30 6.96 54.50
CA GLY A 772 -10.08 6.16 54.54
C GLY A 772 -8.83 7.00 54.73
N LEU A 773 -8.74 8.19 54.12
CA LEU A 773 -7.63 9.13 54.30
C LEU A 773 -7.64 9.82 55.67
N LEU A 774 -8.79 9.85 56.34
CA LEU A 774 -8.96 10.45 57.68
C LEU A 774 -8.45 9.53 58.80
N LYS A 775 -8.47 8.21 58.58
CA LYS A 775 -7.98 7.18 59.51
C LYS A 775 -6.48 6.99 59.34
#